data_AF-A0A0A1UKP0-F1
#
_entry.id   AF-A0A0A1UKP0-F1
#
_cell.length_a   1.000
_cell.length_b   1.000
_cell.length_c   1.000
_cell.angle_alpha   90.00
_cell.angle_beta   90.00
_cell.angle_gamma   90.00
#
_symmetry.space_group_name_H-M   'P 1'
#
loop_
_entity.id
_entity.type
_entity.pdbx_description
1 polymer ?
#
loop_
_entity_poly.entity_id
_entity_poly.type
_entity_poly.pdbx_seq_one_letter_code
_entity_poly.pdbx_strand_id
1 'polypeptide(L)'
;MSAHHHHTEHHEHTAHHHHTRPVFEHLNERHNRLAAWFLGPKAENAPFLRHFFNYIATQTEDARNKFQPEDPKFIDAEIQSSSSFQQEMKDLDEAMKQLTDALSEHSIPFWSPRYNAHMTYDTSMPALLGYLATTLYNPNNVATEASPLTSVMEKEVGLQLCEMLGYDVRNTKSSRTWGHITCGGSIANLESIWAARNLKFYPLSLACALEPGAPLASIKDEFEIELCTGEKKLFSQLKAWDLLNLKPETVFEIPERLENEFGISSTFLSATMNKYLIQSIGKDVLEKKFGITKPTRYFVGGTKHYSWPKGAALTGIGSDNIIDIPVDTNARLDSTQLVRLLQECLDEKRAVYAVVAIMGSTEHGAVDPLKDVVELRTKYQKQGLSFAIHADAAWGGYFASLLREEGLRSLPPDPGNQYVPELALSSHTRTQLEHLQYADSITIDPHKSGYIPYPAGGLCYRDGRMRFLVTWLNPDVYKDSDGDEGMGVYGVEGSKPGAAPVAAWVSHRVIGLHKNGYGSLLGEAMFSCTKMYSNWVTMDMDDRHLVVVPLNATPAEREGKSKAEIQKEREYIRDHVVNRPNLELVRDEEAMKLVRELGSDLSINAFACNFRLANGEINQDVVESNYLNTRIYDRLSVTKIEDNIFDKPLFIMSTCMEQKVYGECCNNLKKRLGLVGDQDLDILVNCVMSPFPTVANFTKSVADDFKKIANEEIKKCLFRNTITEDDFRFIVQGTDKPYLTLLPMFNMANYRHQLILSCDIPESVLETYRAERAKDPSAVFYIGTTKDVRLESILAGSFDAMLEKGLPSDNQTQPQRYASDFQVTNIKVLKDSPIDSKYLDHSFPDYMYFYLYGTKEQKHIEHMLVSSSNVQLTSDQVDLQLSSGDVLSEADLAKGLIVRLDSVHENIVLPVLPPHTPPFFKAGKELKVSIFQDPHAADSHGPGLTIPLSKATPIASGTMTLGKMVYTDSVLLNGNPTLDGTLEVEEGVSGKTLEERLKATRRTFVPEDHKHVDSYYKRRDKQAAWRHYVEDKLSSIGHDTAGGRPHRSQH
;
A
#
# COMPACT_ATOMS: atom_id res chain seq x y z
N MET A 1 -66.51 36.51 42.93
CA MET A 1 -66.38 35.40 43.89
C MET A 1 -65.00 34.79 43.67
N SER A 2 -64.07 34.62 44.62
CA SER A 2 -63.87 35.15 45.99
C SER A 2 -62.68 34.35 46.58
N ALA A 3 -61.69 34.89 47.31
CA ALA A 3 -61.35 36.27 47.66
C ALA A 3 -59.88 36.34 48.17
N HIS A 4 -59.37 37.57 48.44
CA HIS A 4 -58.38 38.01 49.46
C HIS A 4 -57.54 36.96 50.26
N HIS A 5 -56.27 37.16 50.64
CA HIS A 5 -55.29 38.28 50.54
C HIS A 5 -53.86 37.77 50.95
N HIS A 6 -52.76 38.50 51.27
CA HIS A 6 -52.51 39.93 51.61
C HIS A 6 -51.04 40.41 51.35
N HIS A 7 -50.67 41.51 52.00
CA HIS A 7 -49.36 42.17 52.26
C HIS A 7 -48.37 41.31 53.12
N THR A 8 -47.06 41.62 53.34
CA THR A 8 -46.11 42.69 52.91
C THR A 8 -44.63 42.26 53.15
N GLU A 9 -43.67 43.00 52.55
CA GLU A 9 -42.31 43.44 53.02
C GLU A 9 -41.52 42.63 54.10
N HIS A 10 -40.18 42.47 54.04
CA HIS A 10 -39.12 43.48 53.80
C HIS A 10 -37.78 42.90 53.21
N HIS A 11 -36.74 43.74 53.13
CA HIS A 11 -35.33 43.46 52.77
C HIS A 11 -34.64 42.42 53.72
N GLU A 12 -33.46 41.82 53.46
CA GLU A 12 -32.20 42.30 52.84
C GLU A 12 -31.31 41.22 52.17
N HIS A 13 -30.41 41.69 51.29
CA HIS A 13 -29.04 41.24 50.93
C HIS A 13 -28.60 39.75 50.77
N THR A 14 -27.78 39.55 49.71
CA THR A 14 -26.94 38.38 49.33
C THR A 14 -27.67 37.13 48.83
N ALA A 15 -27.14 36.35 47.87
CA ALA A 15 -25.86 36.41 47.14
C ALA A 15 -26.04 36.13 45.63
N HIS A 16 -25.03 36.45 44.81
CA HIS A 16 -24.99 36.04 43.39
C HIS A 16 -24.75 34.53 43.26
N HIS A 17 -25.81 33.75 43.07
CA HIS A 17 -25.68 32.39 42.54
C HIS A 17 -25.65 32.42 41.01
N HIS A 18 -24.45 32.27 40.44
CA HIS A 18 -24.29 31.76 39.09
C HIS A 18 -24.82 30.32 39.05
N HIS A 19 -26.06 30.13 38.60
CA HIS A 19 -26.53 28.81 38.17
C HIS A 19 -25.86 28.43 36.84
N THR A 20 -24.66 27.86 36.94
CA THR A 20 -24.06 27.07 35.87
C THR A 20 -25.03 25.94 35.51
N ARG A 21 -25.61 25.98 34.30
CA ARG A 21 -26.36 24.85 33.75
C ARG A 21 -25.41 23.65 33.57
N PRO A 22 -25.84 22.41 33.84
CA PRO A 22 -25.05 21.23 33.50
C PRO A 22 -24.80 21.15 31.99
N VAL A 23 -23.58 20.78 31.59
CA VAL A 23 -23.14 20.75 30.18
C VAL A 23 -23.58 19.46 29.45
N PHE A 24 -24.31 18.55 30.11
CA PHE A 24 -24.29 17.12 29.79
C PHE A 24 -25.67 16.42 29.65
N GLU A 25 -26.75 17.14 29.39
CA GLU A 25 -28.11 16.55 29.30
C GLU A 25 -28.50 15.96 27.92
N HIS A 26 -27.65 16.06 26.88
CA HIS A 26 -28.07 15.84 25.47
C HIS A 26 -27.16 14.87 24.68
N LEU A 27 -26.59 13.87 25.35
CA LEU A 27 -25.41 13.15 24.84
C LEU A 27 -25.67 12.03 23.80
N ASN A 28 -26.90 11.54 23.60
CA ASN A 28 -27.17 10.41 22.69
C ASN A 28 -27.81 10.79 21.34
N GLU A 29 -28.39 11.99 21.19
CA GLU A 29 -29.12 12.38 19.97
C GLU A 29 -28.21 12.37 18.71
N ARG A 30 -26.93 12.70 18.87
CA ARG A 30 -25.95 12.70 17.77
C ARG A 30 -25.70 11.28 17.23
N HIS A 31 -25.27 10.37 18.10
CA HIS A 31 -25.04 8.96 17.71
C HIS A 31 -26.31 8.31 17.13
N ASN A 32 -27.50 8.64 17.68
CA ASN A 32 -28.78 8.20 17.12
C ASN A 32 -29.03 8.73 15.69
N ARG A 33 -28.65 9.98 15.37
CA ARG A 33 -28.69 10.52 14.00
C ARG A 33 -27.72 9.79 13.07
N LEU A 34 -26.50 9.53 13.51
CA LEU A 34 -25.51 8.77 12.75
C LEU A 34 -26.01 7.35 12.44
N ALA A 35 -26.56 6.65 13.43
CA ALA A 35 -27.13 5.32 13.26
C ALA A 35 -28.27 5.27 12.22
N ALA A 36 -29.03 6.36 12.04
CA ALA A 36 -30.08 6.46 11.03
C ALA A 36 -29.55 6.70 9.58
N TRP A 37 -28.25 6.94 9.39
CA TRP A 37 -27.64 7.16 8.07
C TRP A 37 -27.09 5.88 7.41
N PHE A 38 -27.03 4.75 8.13
CA PHE A 38 -26.39 3.50 7.69
C PHE A 38 -27.37 2.33 7.66
N LEU A 39 -27.09 1.28 6.88
CA LEU A 39 -27.89 0.06 6.94
C LEU A 39 -27.66 -0.68 8.26
N GLY A 40 -26.42 -0.67 8.74
CA GLY A 40 -26.01 -1.06 10.07
C GLY A 40 -25.31 -2.42 10.15
N PRO A 41 -24.48 -2.68 11.18
CA PRO A 41 -23.69 -3.92 11.31
C PRO A 41 -24.47 -5.23 11.31
N LYS A 42 -25.78 -5.20 11.56
CA LYS A 42 -26.72 -6.32 11.49
C LYS A 42 -27.96 -6.00 10.64
N ALA A 43 -27.84 -5.04 9.72
CA ALA A 43 -28.91 -4.53 8.88
C ALA A 43 -30.15 -4.05 9.68
N GLU A 44 -29.89 -3.40 10.82
CA GLU A 44 -30.87 -2.87 11.76
C GLU A 44 -31.92 -1.98 11.07
N ASN A 45 -31.50 -1.20 10.05
CA ASN A 45 -32.37 -0.30 9.30
C ASN A 45 -33.00 -0.90 8.04
N ALA A 46 -32.88 -2.22 7.81
CA ALA A 46 -33.48 -2.89 6.65
C ALA A 46 -35.00 -2.64 6.44
N PRO A 47 -35.85 -2.41 7.47
CA PRO A 47 -37.24 -1.99 7.26
C PRO A 47 -37.36 -0.64 6.54
N PHE A 48 -36.50 0.34 6.87
CA PHE A 48 -36.49 1.65 6.23
C PHE A 48 -35.96 1.57 4.79
N LEU A 49 -34.90 0.78 4.55
CA LEU A 49 -34.39 0.55 3.20
C LEU A 49 -35.47 0.00 2.25
N ARG A 50 -36.24 -1.00 2.70
CA ARG A 50 -37.38 -1.55 1.94
C ARG A 50 -38.48 -0.52 1.69
N HIS A 51 -38.78 0.34 2.66
CA HIS A 51 -39.74 1.43 2.49
C HIS A 51 -39.29 2.41 1.38
N PHE A 52 -38.03 2.83 1.39
CA PHE A 52 -37.50 3.75 0.36
C PHE A 52 -37.40 3.09 -1.02
N PHE A 53 -37.03 1.81 -1.12
CA PHE A 53 -37.05 1.08 -2.39
C PHE A 53 -38.46 1.03 -2.99
N ASN A 54 -39.50 0.73 -2.19
CA ASN A 54 -40.88 0.74 -2.64
C ASN A 54 -41.31 2.15 -3.10
N TYR A 55 -40.96 3.20 -2.35
CA TYR A 55 -41.25 4.58 -2.74
C TYR A 55 -40.58 4.98 -4.06
N ILE A 56 -39.30 4.66 -4.25
CA ILE A 56 -38.55 4.91 -5.50
C ILE A 56 -39.21 4.19 -6.68
N ALA A 57 -39.64 2.94 -6.50
CA ALA A 57 -40.35 2.18 -7.53
C ALA A 57 -41.68 2.85 -7.92
N THR A 58 -42.54 3.17 -6.95
CA THR A 58 -43.83 3.84 -7.20
C THR A 58 -43.65 5.21 -7.86
N GLN A 59 -42.71 6.05 -7.40
CA GLN A 59 -42.47 7.35 -8.03
C GLN A 59 -41.90 7.23 -9.47
N THR A 60 -41.18 6.15 -9.77
CA THR A 60 -40.72 5.87 -11.14
C THR A 60 -41.87 5.40 -12.04
N GLU A 61 -42.79 4.60 -11.51
CA GLU A 61 -44.04 4.23 -12.20
C GLU A 61 -44.91 5.47 -12.46
N ASP A 62 -45.19 6.29 -11.44
CA ASP A 62 -45.95 7.54 -11.54
C ASP A 62 -45.35 8.49 -12.59
N ALA A 63 -44.03 8.67 -12.58
CA ALA A 63 -43.33 9.55 -13.51
C ALA A 63 -43.45 9.07 -14.96
N ARG A 64 -43.36 7.75 -15.20
CA ARG A 64 -43.50 7.15 -16.54
C ARG A 64 -44.95 7.21 -17.03
N ASN A 65 -45.93 6.84 -16.20
CA ASN A 65 -47.36 6.90 -16.53
C ASN A 65 -47.86 8.36 -16.78
N LYS A 66 -47.16 9.36 -16.24
CA LYS A 66 -47.48 10.79 -16.44
C LYS A 66 -46.89 11.38 -17.73
N PHE A 67 -45.89 10.74 -18.34
CA PHE A 67 -45.29 11.18 -19.59
C PHE A 67 -46.08 10.62 -20.78
N GLN A 68 -46.75 11.51 -21.54
CA GLN A 68 -47.71 11.16 -22.60
C GLN A 68 -48.77 10.12 -22.16
N PRO A 69 -49.71 10.46 -21.27
CA PRO A 69 -50.68 9.50 -20.71
C PRO A 69 -51.63 8.82 -21.72
N GLU A 70 -51.68 9.30 -22.96
CA GLU A 70 -52.46 8.73 -24.06
C GLU A 70 -51.68 7.64 -24.84
N ASP A 71 -50.37 7.49 -24.61
CA ASP A 71 -49.56 6.44 -25.23
C ASP A 71 -49.98 5.04 -24.71
N PRO A 72 -50.06 4.02 -25.57
CA PRO A 72 -50.49 2.68 -25.16
C PRO A 72 -49.44 1.99 -24.29
N LYS A 73 -49.88 1.06 -23.42
CA LYS A 73 -48.97 0.17 -22.70
C LYS A 73 -48.28 -0.79 -23.67
N PHE A 74 -47.02 -0.52 -23.98
CA PHE A 74 -46.16 -1.37 -24.83
C PHE A 74 -45.86 -2.76 -24.23
N ILE A 75 -46.08 -2.94 -22.92
CA ILE A 75 -46.05 -4.22 -22.22
C ILE A 75 -47.37 -4.30 -21.42
N ASP A 76 -48.20 -5.28 -21.75
CA ASP A 76 -49.53 -5.46 -21.17
C ASP A 76 -49.68 -6.80 -20.43
N ALA A 77 -50.90 -7.10 -19.97
CA ALA A 77 -51.20 -8.33 -19.25
C ALA A 77 -51.11 -9.59 -20.13
N GLU A 78 -51.32 -9.51 -21.45
CA GLU A 78 -51.19 -10.65 -22.34
C GLU A 78 -49.70 -11.02 -22.49
N ILE A 79 -48.86 -10.02 -22.80
CA ILE A 79 -47.40 -10.16 -22.84
C ILE A 79 -46.86 -10.68 -21.49
N GLN A 80 -47.29 -10.10 -20.37
CA GLN A 80 -46.85 -10.53 -19.03
C GLN A 80 -47.29 -11.96 -18.69
N SER A 81 -48.44 -12.42 -19.20
CA SER A 81 -48.93 -13.79 -18.99
C SER A 81 -48.32 -14.82 -19.94
N SER A 82 -47.57 -14.40 -20.96
CA SER A 82 -46.94 -15.28 -21.94
C SER A 82 -45.87 -16.19 -21.29
N SER A 83 -45.74 -17.42 -21.79
CA SER A 83 -44.76 -18.38 -21.28
C SER A 83 -43.32 -17.92 -21.42
N SER A 84 -43.00 -17.16 -22.48
CA SER A 84 -41.69 -16.54 -22.67
C SER A 84 -41.41 -15.47 -21.60
N PHE A 85 -42.34 -14.53 -21.35
CA PHE A 85 -42.14 -13.51 -20.31
C PHE A 85 -41.99 -14.12 -18.91
N GLN A 86 -42.79 -15.14 -18.59
CA GLN A 86 -42.70 -15.85 -17.31
C GLN A 86 -41.38 -16.62 -17.16
N GLN A 87 -40.81 -17.13 -18.25
CA GLN A 87 -39.50 -17.79 -18.25
C GLN A 87 -38.36 -16.78 -18.01
N GLU A 88 -38.32 -15.67 -18.75
CA GLU A 88 -37.31 -14.60 -18.56
C GLU A 88 -37.34 -14.04 -17.13
N MET A 89 -38.55 -13.83 -16.57
CA MET A 89 -38.71 -13.36 -15.19
C MET A 89 -38.26 -14.39 -14.15
N LYS A 90 -38.44 -15.69 -14.41
CA LYS A 90 -37.94 -16.78 -13.57
C LYS A 90 -36.41 -16.85 -13.62
N ASP A 91 -35.82 -16.70 -14.78
CA ASP A 91 -34.35 -16.79 -14.94
C ASP A 91 -33.66 -15.55 -14.34
N LEU A 92 -34.30 -14.37 -14.37
CA LEU A 92 -33.89 -13.20 -13.59
C LEU A 92 -33.94 -13.46 -12.07
N ASP A 93 -35.01 -14.08 -11.56
CA ASP A 93 -35.13 -14.46 -10.14
C ASP A 93 -34.06 -15.49 -9.72
N GLU A 94 -33.77 -16.50 -10.56
CA GLU A 94 -32.68 -17.44 -10.32
C GLU A 94 -31.30 -16.77 -10.37
N ALA A 95 -31.05 -15.86 -11.32
CA ALA A 95 -29.78 -15.14 -11.43
C ALA A 95 -29.56 -14.17 -10.25
N MET A 96 -30.60 -13.44 -9.83
CA MET A 96 -30.53 -12.53 -8.68
C MET A 96 -30.22 -13.28 -7.39
N LYS A 97 -30.83 -14.46 -7.15
CA LYS A 97 -30.52 -15.31 -5.99
C LYS A 97 -29.05 -15.75 -5.97
N GLN A 98 -28.57 -16.30 -7.09
CA GLN A 98 -27.17 -16.72 -7.22
C GLN A 98 -26.19 -15.57 -6.94
N LEU A 99 -26.50 -14.36 -7.43
CA LEU A 99 -25.71 -13.17 -7.15
C LEU A 99 -25.76 -12.75 -5.67
N THR A 100 -26.94 -12.70 -5.04
CA THR A 100 -27.06 -12.29 -3.63
C THR A 100 -26.44 -13.30 -2.68
N ASP A 101 -26.60 -14.59 -2.96
CA ASP A 101 -26.03 -15.67 -2.15
C ASP A 101 -24.50 -15.63 -2.21
N ALA A 102 -23.91 -15.59 -3.41
CA ALA A 102 -22.46 -15.49 -3.61
C ALA A 102 -21.86 -14.20 -3.02
N LEU A 103 -22.57 -13.06 -3.12
CA LEU A 103 -22.15 -11.83 -2.46
C LEU A 103 -22.18 -11.98 -0.93
N SER A 104 -23.14 -12.70 -0.35
CA SER A 104 -23.24 -12.90 1.10
C SER A 104 -22.20 -13.86 1.67
N GLU A 105 -21.73 -14.82 0.87
CA GLU A 105 -20.73 -15.83 1.28
C GLU A 105 -19.27 -15.39 1.04
N HIS A 106 -19.01 -14.62 -0.02
CA HIS A 106 -17.63 -14.28 -0.45
C HIS A 106 -17.25 -12.79 -0.37
N SER A 107 -18.16 -11.86 -0.06
CA SER A 107 -17.78 -10.44 0.07
C SER A 107 -17.12 -10.13 1.41
N ILE A 108 -16.13 -9.24 1.40
CA ILE A 108 -15.53 -8.70 2.62
C ILE A 108 -16.61 -7.94 3.43
N PRO A 109 -16.79 -8.23 4.73
CA PRO A 109 -17.88 -7.66 5.53
C PRO A 109 -17.59 -6.23 6.00
N PHE A 110 -17.47 -5.28 5.07
CA PHE A 110 -17.17 -3.87 5.34
C PHE A 110 -18.17 -3.18 6.29
N TRP A 111 -19.41 -3.68 6.37
CA TRP A 111 -20.43 -3.20 7.31
C TRP A 111 -20.14 -3.56 8.78
N SER A 112 -19.24 -4.51 9.04
CA SER A 112 -18.90 -4.99 10.37
C SER A 112 -17.84 -4.10 11.02
N PRO A 113 -18.00 -3.63 12.27
CA PRO A 113 -16.95 -2.95 13.03
C PRO A 113 -15.75 -3.83 13.39
N ARG A 114 -15.74 -5.12 12.99
CA ARG A 114 -14.54 -5.98 12.98
C ARG A 114 -13.66 -5.73 11.74
N TYR A 115 -14.19 -5.14 10.67
CA TYR A 115 -13.42 -4.67 9.54
C TYR A 115 -12.66 -3.39 9.90
N ASN A 116 -11.33 -3.43 9.78
CA ASN A 116 -10.41 -2.45 10.36
C ASN A 116 -9.17 -2.26 9.48
N ALA A 117 -9.27 -2.48 8.15
CA ALA A 117 -8.14 -2.60 7.24
C ALA A 117 -7.99 -1.41 6.26
N HIS A 118 -8.67 -1.45 5.10
CA HIS A 118 -8.61 -0.41 4.07
C HIS A 118 -9.67 0.70 4.30
N MET A 119 -9.68 1.69 3.40
CA MET A 119 -10.62 2.82 3.34
C MET A 119 -12.05 2.41 2.91
N THR A 120 -12.60 1.30 3.44
CA THR A 120 -13.88 0.70 3.03
C THR A 120 -14.72 0.28 4.23
N TYR A 121 -16.02 0.60 4.23
CA TYR A 121 -16.93 0.52 5.38
C TYR A 121 -18.40 0.52 4.90
N ASP A 122 -19.39 0.45 5.81
CA ASP A 122 -20.80 0.65 5.42
C ASP A 122 -21.01 2.01 4.73
N THR A 123 -21.78 2.03 3.65
CA THR A 123 -22.06 3.25 2.89
C THR A 123 -23.32 3.92 3.40
N SER A 124 -23.38 5.24 3.29
CA SER A 124 -24.54 6.01 3.73
C SER A 124 -25.78 5.67 2.88
N MET A 125 -26.87 5.26 3.53
CA MET A 125 -28.16 5.00 2.88
C MET A 125 -28.67 6.18 2.04
N PRO A 126 -28.51 7.45 2.45
CA PRO A 126 -28.83 8.61 1.60
C PRO A 126 -28.12 8.57 0.24
N ALA A 127 -26.82 8.23 0.20
CA ALA A 127 -26.07 8.13 -1.04
C ALA A 127 -26.52 6.92 -1.90
N LEU A 128 -26.67 5.75 -1.27
CA LEU A 128 -27.16 4.53 -1.93
C LEU A 128 -28.52 4.74 -2.60
N LEU A 129 -29.46 5.37 -1.89
CA LEU A 129 -30.81 5.67 -2.39
C LEU A 129 -30.80 6.74 -3.49
N GLY A 130 -29.96 7.78 -3.36
CA GLY A 130 -29.77 8.78 -4.42
C GLY A 130 -29.21 8.18 -5.71
N TYR A 131 -28.23 7.27 -5.61
CA TYR A 131 -27.67 6.56 -6.76
C TYR A 131 -28.74 5.68 -7.44
N LEU A 132 -29.44 4.85 -6.66
CA LEU A 132 -30.46 3.93 -7.17
C LEU A 132 -31.61 4.68 -7.86
N ALA A 133 -32.18 5.70 -7.21
CA ALA A 133 -33.27 6.49 -7.76
C ALA A 133 -32.90 7.16 -9.10
N THR A 134 -31.65 7.63 -9.23
CA THR A 134 -31.16 8.27 -10.46
C THR A 134 -30.87 7.27 -11.57
N THR A 135 -30.41 6.06 -11.21
CA THR A 135 -30.10 4.99 -12.18
C THR A 135 -31.32 4.57 -13.00
N LEU A 136 -32.53 4.66 -12.44
CA LEU A 136 -33.80 4.38 -13.14
C LEU A 136 -34.16 5.38 -14.26
N TYR A 137 -33.44 6.50 -14.34
CA TYR A 137 -33.49 7.50 -15.41
C TYR A 137 -32.22 7.54 -16.28
N ASN A 138 -31.12 6.96 -15.79
CA ASN A 138 -29.81 6.83 -16.45
C ASN A 138 -29.28 8.11 -17.17
N PRO A 139 -29.25 9.29 -16.52
CA PRO A 139 -28.77 10.53 -17.14
C PRO A 139 -27.23 10.53 -17.31
N ASN A 140 -26.76 11.13 -18.41
CA ASN A 140 -25.34 11.20 -18.76
C ASN A 140 -24.81 12.63 -18.67
N ASN A 141 -24.03 12.92 -17.62
CA ASN A 141 -23.54 14.27 -17.29
C ASN A 141 -22.47 14.83 -18.26
N VAL A 142 -22.14 14.11 -19.34
CA VAL A 142 -21.29 14.63 -20.42
C VAL A 142 -21.88 15.87 -21.10
N ALA A 143 -23.21 15.90 -21.28
CA ALA A 143 -23.93 16.92 -22.04
C ALA A 143 -25.26 17.28 -21.36
N THR A 144 -25.54 18.59 -21.27
CA THR A 144 -26.69 19.15 -20.55
C THR A 144 -28.03 18.63 -21.06
N GLU A 145 -28.17 18.41 -22.37
CA GLU A 145 -29.38 17.85 -22.99
C GLU A 145 -29.71 16.41 -22.55
N ALA A 146 -28.69 15.62 -22.17
CA ALA A 146 -28.84 14.25 -21.69
C ALA A 146 -28.90 14.15 -20.15
N SER A 147 -28.89 15.29 -19.44
CA SER A 147 -28.70 15.35 -17.99
C SER A 147 -29.13 16.68 -17.32
N PRO A 148 -30.19 17.39 -17.75
CA PRO A 148 -30.37 18.80 -17.39
C PRO A 148 -30.50 19.04 -15.88
N LEU A 149 -31.09 18.10 -15.15
CA LEU A 149 -31.16 18.14 -13.67
C LEU A 149 -29.84 17.73 -13.01
N THR A 150 -29.25 16.61 -13.44
CA THR A 150 -28.08 16.02 -12.76
C THR A 150 -26.76 16.74 -13.08
N SER A 151 -26.66 17.45 -14.20
CA SER A 151 -25.59 18.40 -14.48
C SER A 151 -25.65 19.62 -13.54
N VAL A 152 -26.84 20.12 -13.21
CA VAL A 152 -27.01 21.19 -12.21
C VAL A 152 -26.67 20.69 -10.80
N MET A 153 -27.11 19.49 -10.44
CA MET A 153 -26.75 18.87 -9.15
C MET A 153 -25.24 18.60 -9.02
N GLU A 154 -24.55 18.25 -10.10
CA GLU A 154 -23.08 18.13 -10.09
C GLU A 154 -22.39 19.48 -9.88
N LYS A 155 -22.87 20.54 -10.55
CA LYS A 155 -22.37 21.91 -10.33
C LYS A 155 -22.60 22.36 -8.88
N GLU A 156 -23.76 22.04 -8.30
CA GLU A 156 -24.03 22.30 -6.88
C GLU A 156 -23.08 21.53 -5.97
N VAL A 157 -22.89 20.22 -6.20
CA VAL A 157 -21.94 19.38 -5.43
C VAL A 157 -20.51 19.89 -5.54
N GLY A 158 -20.06 20.31 -6.72
CA GLY A 158 -18.75 20.91 -6.92
C GLY A 158 -18.54 22.16 -6.06
N LEU A 159 -19.55 23.02 -5.97
CA LEU A 159 -19.53 24.22 -5.11
C LEU A 159 -19.63 23.86 -3.61
N GLN A 160 -20.49 22.92 -3.23
CA GLN A 160 -20.59 22.41 -1.84
C GLN A 160 -19.23 21.89 -1.34
N LEU A 161 -18.49 21.14 -2.18
CA LEU A 161 -17.15 20.67 -1.88
C LEU A 161 -16.14 21.83 -1.80
N CYS A 162 -16.19 22.79 -2.73
CA CYS A 162 -15.36 24.00 -2.68
C CYS A 162 -15.54 24.80 -1.38
N GLU A 163 -16.79 25.02 -0.94
CA GLU A 163 -17.11 25.74 0.31
C GLU A 163 -16.61 24.97 1.54
N MET A 164 -16.83 23.66 1.61
CA MET A 164 -16.30 22.83 2.69
C MET A 164 -14.77 22.87 2.75
N LEU A 165 -14.09 22.87 1.59
CA LEU A 165 -12.63 22.98 1.50
C LEU A 165 -12.11 24.41 1.81
N GLY A 166 -12.99 25.41 1.82
CA GLY A 166 -12.69 26.79 2.22
C GLY A 166 -12.45 27.77 1.06
N TYR A 167 -12.78 27.40 -0.17
CA TYR A 167 -12.79 28.32 -1.31
C TYR A 167 -14.03 29.24 -1.27
N ASP A 168 -13.89 30.48 -1.71
CA ASP A 168 -14.98 31.47 -1.66
C ASP A 168 -15.98 31.30 -2.81
N VAL A 169 -16.97 30.42 -2.60
CA VAL A 169 -18.10 30.17 -3.53
C VAL A 169 -18.98 31.40 -3.81
N ARG A 170 -18.79 32.50 -3.07
CA ARG A 170 -19.49 33.78 -3.27
C ARG A 170 -18.74 34.72 -4.22
N ASN A 171 -17.54 34.35 -4.68
CA ASN A 171 -16.79 35.15 -5.65
C ASN A 171 -17.49 35.12 -7.02
N THR A 172 -18.15 36.22 -7.39
CA THR A 172 -18.84 36.38 -8.69
C THR A 172 -17.94 36.90 -9.81
N LYS A 173 -16.63 37.00 -9.61
CA LYS A 173 -15.67 37.38 -10.65
C LYS A 173 -15.38 36.21 -11.61
N SER A 174 -14.66 36.51 -12.69
CA SER A 174 -14.07 35.54 -13.62
C SER A 174 -13.29 34.40 -12.91
N SER A 175 -12.65 34.70 -11.78
CA SER A 175 -11.94 33.75 -10.91
C SER A 175 -12.83 32.96 -9.93
N ARG A 176 -14.12 32.77 -10.24
CA ARG A 176 -15.03 31.94 -9.41
C ARG A 176 -14.48 30.53 -9.22
N THR A 177 -14.60 29.97 -8.03
CA THR A 177 -14.21 28.58 -7.73
C THR A 177 -15.08 27.59 -8.53
N TRP A 178 -14.55 26.41 -8.86
CA TRP A 178 -15.28 25.39 -9.61
C TRP A 178 -14.88 23.98 -9.15
N GLY A 179 -15.80 23.02 -9.21
CA GLY A 179 -15.49 21.61 -8.97
C GLY A 179 -16.43 20.68 -9.72
N HIS A 180 -16.02 19.42 -9.85
CA HIS A 180 -16.81 18.36 -10.49
C HIS A 180 -16.51 16.97 -9.88
N ILE A 181 -17.33 15.99 -10.22
CA ILE A 181 -17.17 14.59 -9.80
C ILE A 181 -16.40 13.81 -10.86
N THR A 182 -15.45 12.99 -10.44
CA THR A 182 -14.72 12.03 -11.30
C THR A 182 -15.08 10.59 -10.88
N CYS A 183 -14.66 9.58 -11.65
CA CYS A 183 -14.80 8.19 -11.22
C CYS A 183 -13.88 7.81 -10.04
N GLY A 184 -12.92 8.68 -9.68
CA GLY A 184 -12.08 8.52 -8.50
C GLY A 184 -10.84 9.43 -8.50
N GLY A 185 -10.25 9.64 -7.32
CA GLY A 185 -9.12 10.53 -7.09
C GLY A 185 -7.87 10.26 -7.94
N SER A 186 -7.72 9.06 -8.52
CA SER A 186 -6.67 8.80 -9.52
C SER A 186 -6.87 9.61 -10.81
N ILE A 187 -8.11 9.89 -11.21
CA ILE A 187 -8.44 10.76 -12.35
C ILE A 187 -8.37 12.23 -11.95
N ALA A 188 -8.85 12.61 -10.77
CA ALA A 188 -8.67 13.98 -10.25
C ALA A 188 -7.18 14.38 -10.14
N ASN A 189 -6.31 13.46 -9.68
CA ASN A 189 -4.86 13.66 -9.68
C ASN A 189 -4.27 13.69 -11.10
N LEU A 190 -4.79 12.91 -12.05
CA LEU A 190 -4.37 12.97 -13.46
C LEU A 190 -4.74 14.32 -14.09
N GLU A 191 -5.94 14.82 -13.83
CA GLU A 191 -6.44 16.12 -14.27
C GLU A 191 -5.65 17.27 -13.65
N SER A 192 -5.31 17.21 -12.35
CA SER A 192 -4.50 18.24 -11.70
C SER A 192 -3.07 18.29 -12.24
N ILE A 193 -2.43 17.12 -12.51
CA ILE A 193 -1.14 17.04 -13.22
C ILE A 193 -1.27 17.64 -14.63
N TRP A 194 -2.31 17.28 -15.38
CA TRP A 194 -2.51 17.76 -16.75
C TRP A 194 -2.74 19.28 -16.81
N ALA A 195 -3.55 19.82 -15.90
CA ALA A 195 -3.78 21.26 -15.75
C ALA A 195 -2.50 22.00 -15.35
N ALA A 196 -1.74 21.50 -14.35
CA ALA A 196 -0.47 22.09 -13.92
C ALA A 196 0.62 22.04 -15.01
N ARG A 197 0.63 20.97 -15.82
CA ARG A 197 1.49 20.85 -17.00
C ARG A 197 1.17 21.92 -18.03
N ASN A 198 -0.11 22.09 -18.37
CA ASN A 198 -0.54 23.02 -19.41
C ASN A 198 -0.41 24.49 -18.94
N LEU A 199 -0.69 24.78 -17.66
CA LEU A 199 -0.45 26.06 -16.99
C LEU A 199 1.00 26.53 -17.20
N LYS A 200 1.96 25.64 -16.94
CA LYS A 200 3.40 25.92 -17.00
C LYS A 200 3.89 26.31 -18.41
N PHE A 201 3.23 25.85 -19.47
CA PHE A 201 3.60 26.10 -20.86
C PHE A 201 2.70 27.10 -21.60
N TYR A 202 1.58 27.55 -21.02
CA TYR A 202 0.72 28.56 -21.64
C TYR A 202 1.47 29.88 -21.98
N PRO A 203 2.35 30.43 -21.11
CA PRO A 203 3.10 31.66 -21.43
C PRO A 203 4.11 31.47 -22.58
N LEU A 204 4.74 30.30 -22.68
CA LEU A 204 5.64 29.93 -23.79
C LEU A 204 4.85 29.78 -25.11
N SER A 205 3.60 29.30 -25.02
CA SER A 205 2.68 29.21 -26.16
C SER A 205 2.27 30.61 -26.66
N LEU A 206 1.94 31.52 -25.75
CA LEU A 206 1.60 32.91 -26.09
C LEU A 206 2.82 33.67 -26.65
N ALA A 207 4.02 33.46 -26.10
CA ALA A 207 5.24 34.04 -26.65
C ALA A 207 5.45 33.67 -28.14
N CYS A 208 5.05 32.47 -28.57
CA CYS A 208 5.06 32.08 -29.98
C CYS A 208 3.97 32.79 -30.82
N ALA A 209 2.79 33.03 -30.25
CA ALA A 209 1.70 33.74 -30.92
C ALA A 209 1.98 35.25 -31.09
N LEU A 210 2.92 35.80 -30.32
CA LEU A 210 3.39 37.19 -30.35
C LEU A 210 4.62 37.40 -31.26
N GLU A 211 5.19 36.36 -31.88
CA GLU A 211 6.36 36.50 -32.76
C GLU A 211 6.07 37.31 -34.04
N PRO A 212 7.08 37.97 -34.65
CA PRO A 212 6.88 38.72 -35.89
C PRO A 212 6.23 37.88 -37.01
N GLY A 213 5.03 38.28 -37.43
CA GLY A 213 4.22 37.56 -38.43
C GLY A 213 3.22 36.55 -37.85
N ALA A 214 3.21 36.32 -36.54
CA ALA A 214 2.17 35.56 -35.84
C ALA A 214 0.93 36.42 -35.53
N PRO A 215 -0.26 35.83 -35.27
CA PRO A 215 -1.52 36.57 -35.26
C PRO A 215 -1.69 37.62 -34.14
N LEU A 216 -0.87 37.61 -33.08
CA LEU A 216 -0.90 38.60 -32.00
C LEU A 216 0.29 39.59 -32.08
N ALA A 217 1.10 39.57 -33.14
CA ALA A 217 2.30 40.38 -33.27
C ALA A 217 2.09 41.91 -33.10
N SER A 218 0.86 42.40 -33.27
CA SER A 218 0.50 43.82 -33.08
C SER A 218 0.60 44.30 -31.64
N ILE A 219 0.30 43.46 -30.64
CA ILE A 219 0.33 43.85 -29.21
C ILE A 219 1.67 43.56 -28.54
N LYS A 220 2.61 42.96 -29.29
CA LYS A 220 3.92 42.47 -28.81
C LYS A 220 4.71 43.53 -28.05
N ASP A 221 4.59 44.79 -28.47
CA ASP A 221 5.36 45.91 -27.94
C ASP A 221 4.54 46.80 -26.96
N GLU A 222 3.34 46.34 -26.57
CA GLU A 222 2.43 47.01 -25.63
C GLU A 222 2.02 46.14 -24.41
N PHE A 223 1.89 44.81 -24.56
CA PHE A 223 1.39 43.94 -23.48
C PHE A 223 2.40 43.72 -22.35
N GLU A 224 2.22 44.42 -21.22
CA GLU A 224 2.98 44.17 -19.98
C GLU A 224 2.41 43.02 -19.14
N ILE A 225 3.23 42.41 -18.30
CA ILE A 225 2.83 41.41 -17.31
C ILE A 225 3.69 41.51 -16.04
N GLU A 226 3.13 41.09 -14.90
CA GLU A 226 3.84 41.03 -13.62
C GLU A 226 4.57 39.68 -13.47
N LEU A 227 5.84 39.71 -13.07
CA LEU A 227 6.60 38.52 -12.72
C LEU A 227 6.24 38.04 -11.30
N CYS A 228 6.60 36.80 -10.94
CA CYS A 228 6.40 36.32 -9.56
C CYS A 228 7.11 37.16 -8.49
N THR A 229 8.14 37.92 -8.88
CA THR A 229 8.85 38.90 -8.04
C THR A 229 8.08 40.20 -7.77
N GLY A 230 6.98 40.45 -8.48
CA GLY A 230 6.24 41.73 -8.47
C GLY A 230 6.78 42.79 -9.44
N GLU A 231 7.81 42.47 -10.23
CA GLU A 231 8.35 43.34 -11.27
C GLU A 231 7.48 43.27 -12.53
N LYS A 232 7.05 44.42 -13.07
CA LYS A 232 6.37 44.48 -14.38
C LYS A 232 7.38 44.55 -15.52
N LYS A 233 7.12 43.81 -16.60
CA LYS A 233 7.88 43.86 -17.86
C LYS A 233 6.95 43.68 -19.06
N LEU A 234 7.37 44.20 -20.21
CA LEU A 234 6.79 43.87 -21.51
C LEU A 234 6.94 42.36 -21.79
N PHE A 235 5.84 41.69 -22.12
CA PHE A 235 5.78 40.22 -22.26
C PHE A 235 6.78 39.68 -23.30
N SER A 236 7.01 40.42 -24.39
CA SER A 236 7.95 40.04 -25.46
C SER A 236 9.43 40.16 -25.09
N GLN A 237 9.76 40.72 -23.91
CA GLN A 237 11.12 40.76 -23.37
C GLN A 237 11.43 39.62 -22.39
N LEU A 238 10.43 38.80 -22.04
CA LEU A 238 10.57 37.72 -21.08
C LEU A 238 11.38 36.54 -21.64
N LYS A 239 12.24 35.98 -20.80
CA LYS A 239 13.04 34.79 -21.13
C LYS A 239 12.29 33.54 -20.72
N ALA A 240 12.74 32.37 -21.19
CA ALA A 240 12.15 31.08 -20.84
C ALA A 240 11.96 30.89 -19.32
N TRP A 241 12.94 31.32 -18.51
CA TRP A 241 12.83 31.28 -17.04
C TRP A 241 11.72 32.16 -16.49
N ASP A 242 11.54 33.38 -17.01
CA ASP A 242 10.52 34.32 -16.55
C ASP A 242 9.11 33.81 -16.92
N LEU A 243 8.96 33.32 -18.16
CA LEU A 243 7.73 32.72 -18.68
C LEU A 243 7.31 31.46 -17.92
N LEU A 244 8.27 30.60 -17.56
CA LEU A 244 8.03 29.40 -16.74
C LEU A 244 7.69 29.71 -15.28
N ASN A 245 7.94 30.94 -14.80
CA ASN A 245 7.80 31.32 -13.39
C ASN A 245 6.82 32.49 -13.17
N LEU A 246 5.84 32.70 -14.04
CA LEU A 246 4.66 33.49 -13.69
C LEU A 246 3.88 32.84 -12.52
N LYS A 247 3.07 33.62 -11.81
CA LYS A 247 2.17 33.09 -10.77
C LYS A 247 0.96 32.41 -11.45
N PRO A 248 0.36 31.34 -10.88
CA PRO A 248 -0.82 30.70 -11.45
C PRO A 248 -1.94 31.69 -11.81
N GLU A 249 -2.28 32.58 -10.86
CA GLU A 249 -3.26 33.65 -11.02
C GLU A 249 -2.94 34.59 -12.19
N THR A 250 -1.68 34.98 -12.34
CA THR A 250 -1.21 35.86 -13.42
C THR A 250 -1.32 35.20 -14.79
N VAL A 251 -1.28 33.86 -14.89
CA VAL A 251 -1.51 33.14 -16.14
C VAL A 251 -3.01 32.97 -16.42
N PHE A 252 -3.83 32.71 -15.40
CA PHE A 252 -5.29 32.64 -15.53
C PHE A 252 -5.92 33.97 -15.97
N GLU A 253 -5.30 35.10 -15.61
CA GLU A 253 -5.72 36.44 -16.02
C GLU A 253 -5.39 36.78 -17.49
N ILE A 254 -4.48 36.05 -18.17
CA ILE A 254 -4.01 36.42 -19.51
C ILE A 254 -5.16 36.54 -20.54
N PRO A 255 -6.09 35.57 -20.70
CA PRO A 255 -7.18 35.68 -21.68
C PRO A 255 -8.06 36.91 -21.43
N GLU A 256 -8.42 37.15 -20.17
CA GLU A 256 -9.27 38.27 -19.75
C GLU A 256 -8.57 39.62 -19.94
N ARG A 257 -7.25 39.68 -19.72
CA ARG A 257 -6.45 40.88 -20.01
C ARG A 257 -6.34 41.14 -21.51
N LEU A 258 -6.13 40.10 -22.33
CA LEU A 258 -6.08 40.24 -23.79
C LEU A 258 -7.41 40.73 -24.37
N GLU A 259 -8.54 40.28 -23.82
CA GLU A 259 -9.88 40.76 -24.20
C GLU A 259 -10.12 42.21 -23.74
N ASN A 260 -9.86 42.54 -22.46
CA ASN A 260 -10.12 43.87 -21.90
C ASN A 260 -9.14 44.98 -22.35
N GLU A 261 -7.85 44.66 -22.56
CA GLU A 261 -6.82 45.65 -22.91
C GLU A 261 -6.71 45.89 -24.43
N PHE A 262 -7.01 44.87 -25.25
CA PHE A 262 -6.78 44.90 -26.70
C PHE A 262 -7.99 44.48 -27.56
N GLY A 263 -9.12 44.12 -26.95
CA GLY A 263 -10.33 43.69 -27.68
C GLY A 263 -10.21 42.31 -28.36
N ILE A 264 -9.29 41.46 -27.89
CA ILE A 264 -9.04 40.14 -28.47
C ILE A 264 -10.07 39.15 -27.94
N SER A 265 -11.05 38.79 -28.76
CA SER A 265 -12.13 37.89 -28.32
C SER A 265 -11.67 36.46 -28.01
N SER A 266 -12.32 35.85 -27.02
CA SER A 266 -12.14 34.44 -26.60
C SER A 266 -12.06 33.45 -27.78
N THR A 267 -12.93 33.61 -28.78
CA THR A 267 -12.97 32.81 -30.02
C THR A 267 -11.71 32.95 -30.86
N PHE A 268 -11.23 34.19 -31.10
CA PHE A 268 -10.02 34.45 -31.88
C PHE A 268 -8.77 33.99 -31.13
N LEU A 269 -8.71 34.23 -29.83
CA LEU A 269 -7.62 33.78 -28.96
C LEU A 269 -7.51 32.25 -29.01
N SER A 270 -8.62 31.53 -28.90
CA SER A 270 -8.64 30.05 -29.01
C SER A 270 -8.17 29.56 -30.37
N ALA A 271 -8.74 30.08 -31.47
CA ALA A 271 -8.34 29.71 -32.83
C ALA A 271 -6.85 30.02 -33.15
N THR A 272 -6.26 30.98 -32.44
CA THR A 272 -4.84 31.33 -32.53
C THR A 272 -3.96 30.42 -31.66
N MET A 273 -4.27 30.33 -30.36
CA MET A 273 -3.48 29.61 -29.36
C MET A 273 -3.45 28.11 -29.62
N ASN A 274 -4.49 27.53 -30.21
CA ASN A 274 -4.55 26.10 -30.55
C ASN A 274 -3.46 25.63 -31.53
N LYS A 275 -2.71 26.55 -32.15
CA LYS A 275 -1.53 26.26 -33.01
C LYS A 275 -0.21 26.18 -32.23
N TYR A 276 -0.19 26.66 -30.98
CA TYR A 276 1.01 26.82 -30.16
C TYR A 276 0.93 26.11 -28.80
N LEU A 277 -0.29 25.83 -28.31
CA LEU A 277 -0.54 25.09 -27.07
C LEU A 277 0.03 23.68 -27.10
N ILE A 278 0.61 23.23 -25.97
CA ILE A 278 1.23 21.90 -25.85
C ILE A 278 0.22 20.75 -25.96
N GLN A 279 -1.06 21.03 -25.78
CA GLN A 279 -2.18 20.13 -26.07
C GLN A 279 -2.20 19.73 -27.57
N SER A 280 -1.76 20.61 -28.46
CA SER A 280 -1.71 20.38 -29.91
C SER A 280 -0.33 19.96 -30.43
N ILE A 281 0.76 20.54 -29.90
CA ILE A 281 2.12 20.35 -30.45
C ILE A 281 3.08 19.55 -29.57
N GLY A 282 2.67 19.17 -28.34
CA GLY A 282 3.55 18.55 -27.34
C GLY A 282 4.49 19.55 -26.65
N LYS A 283 4.84 19.28 -25.38
CA LYS A 283 5.71 20.18 -24.60
C LYS A 283 7.12 20.29 -25.19
N ASP A 284 7.65 19.19 -25.74
CA ASP A 284 9.04 19.06 -26.18
C ASP A 284 9.39 20.03 -27.32
N VAL A 285 8.40 20.42 -28.13
CA VAL A 285 8.56 21.41 -29.20
C VAL A 285 8.83 22.80 -28.61
N LEU A 286 8.13 23.18 -27.53
CA LEU A 286 8.41 24.42 -26.81
C LEU A 286 9.71 24.32 -25.99
N GLU A 287 9.97 23.18 -25.33
CA GLU A 287 11.23 22.96 -24.61
C GLU A 287 12.44 23.15 -25.52
N LYS A 288 12.42 22.53 -26.71
CA LYS A 288 13.45 22.69 -27.74
C LYS A 288 13.54 24.12 -28.27
N LYS A 289 12.40 24.79 -28.52
CA LYS A 289 12.36 26.17 -29.05
C LYS A 289 12.95 27.19 -28.07
N PHE A 290 12.65 27.06 -26.78
CA PHE A 290 13.07 27.98 -25.73
C PHE A 290 14.37 27.58 -25.02
N GLY A 291 15.05 26.53 -25.49
CA GLY A 291 16.35 26.10 -24.95
C GLY A 291 16.28 25.43 -23.57
N ILE A 292 15.14 24.85 -23.22
CA ILE A 292 14.89 24.21 -21.92
C ILE A 292 15.49 22.80 -21.97
N THR A 293 16.74 22.66 -21.51
CA THR A 293 17.50 21.39 -21.53
C THR A 293 17.40 20.58 -20.23
N LYS A 294 16.86 21.18 -19.15
CA LYS A 294 16.61 20.50 -17.88
C LYS A 294 15.10 20.25 -17.74
N PRO A 295 14.63 19.00 -17.58
CA PRO A 295 13.22 18.71 -17.35
C PRO A 295 12.65 19.46 -16.15
N THR A 296 11.46 20.03 -16.33
CA THR A 296 10.64 20.63 -15.28
C THR A 296 10.23 19.56 -14.26
N ARG A 297 10.45 19.83 -12.97
CA ARG A 297 10.13 18.89 -11.87
C ARG A 297 8.72 19.05 -11.34
N TYR A 298 8.21 17.99 -10.73
CA TYR A 298 6.98 17.94 -9.96
C TYR A 298 7.33 17.36 -8.58
N PHE A 299 6.90 17.97 -7.47
CA PHE A 299 7.27 17.51 -6.13
C PHE A 299 6.08 16.95 -5.36
N VAL A 300 6.27 15.81 -4.69
CA VAL A 300 5.25 15.11 -3.89
C VAL A 300 5.92 14.50 -2.66
N GLY A 301 5.25 14.38 -1.51
CA GLY A 301 5.76 13.61 -0.38
C GLY A 301 6.04 12.15 -0.75
N GLY A 302 7.08 11.53 -0.19
CA GLY A 302 7.52 10.18 -0.55
C GLY A 302 6.40 9.11 -0.45
N THR A 303 5.52 9.28 0.54
CA THR A 303 4.31 8.49 0.84
C THR A 303 3.13 8.71 -0.12
N LYS A 304 3.42 9.22 -1.33
CA LYS A 304 2.45 9.43 -2.43
C LYS A 304 1.70 8.17 -2.82
N HIS A 305 0.41 8.35 -3.11
CA HIS A 305 -0.37 7.33 -3.81
C HIS A 305 0.16 7.10 -5.24
N TYR A 306 0.08 5.86 -5.76
CA TYR A 306 0.64 5.47 -7.06
C TYR A 306 0.08 6.27 -8.26
N SER A 307 -1.02 7.01 -8.09
CA SER A 307 -1.59 7.89 -9.11
C SER A 307 -0.59 8.94 -9.60
N TRP A 308 0.34 9.39 -8.76
CA TRP A 308 1.30 10.45 -9.09
C TRP A 308 2.31 10.04 -10.18
N PRO A 309 3.15 8.99 -10.01
CA PRO A 309 4.02 8.52 -11.09
C PRO A 309 3.24 8.01 -12.31
N LYS A 310 2.07 7.39 -12.10
CA LYS A 310 1.18 6.93 -13.19
C LYS A 310 0.66 8.11 -14.04
N GLY A 311 0.22 9.19 -13.41
CA GLY A 311 -0.27 10.39 -14.08
C GLY A 311 0.83 11.15 -14.80
N ALA A 312 2.05 11.19 -14.25
CA ALA A 312 3.21 11.74 -14.95
C ALA A 312 3.58 10.95 -16.21
N ALA A 313 3.51 9.61 -16.16
CA ALA A 313 3.69 8.77 -17.34
C ALA A 313 2.61 9.03 -18.40
N LEU A 314 1.33 9.03 -18.02
CA LEU A 314 0.20 9.28 -18.93
C LEU A 314 0.21 10.68 -19.57
N THR A 315 0.70 11.70 -18.85
CA THR A 315 0.78 13.09 -19.34
C THR A 315 2.08 13.41 -20.10
N GLY A 316 2.96 12.43 -20.32
CA GLY A 316 4.23 12.65 -21.03
C GLY A 316 5.25 13.48 -20.23
N ILE A 317 5.11 13.55 -18.91
CA ILE A 317 6.11 14.12 -17.99
C ILE A 317 7.18 13.07 -17.64
N GLY A 318 6.79 11.79 -17.57
CA GLY A 318 7.62 10.68 -17.11
C GLY A 318 7.67 10.57 -15.58
N SER A 319 7.69 9.33 -15.07
CA SER A 319 7.76 9.01 -13.63
C SER A 319 8.90 9.73 -12.92
N ASP A 320 10.07 9.79 -13.57
CA ASP A 320 11.34 10.22 -13.00
C ASP A 320 11.41 11.74 -12.77
N ASN A 321 10.39 12.48 -13.21
CA ASN A 321 10.20 13.90 -12.94
C ASN A 321 9.17 14.16 -11.81
N ILE A 322 8.50 13.13 -11.29
CA ILE A 322 7.95 13.13 -9.93
C ILE A 322 9.12 12.91 -8.97
N ILE A 323 9.51 13.96 -8.25
CA ILE A 323 10.61 13.92 -7.30
C ILE A 323 10.03 13.84 -5.89
N ASP A 324 10.41 12.78 -5.18
CA ASP A 324 9.99 12.54 -3.82
C ASP A 324 10.65 13.52 -2.84
N ILE A 325 9.82 14.13 -2.02
CA ILE A 325 10.25 14.84 -0.81
C ILE A 325 10.29 13.80 0.32
N PRO A 326 11.44 13.57 0.97
CA PRO A 326 11.53 12.69 2.13
C PRO A 326 10.58 13.10 3.26
N VAL A 327 10.28 12.15 4.15
CA VAL A 327 9.29 12.32 5.22
C VAL A 327 9.90 12.44 6.61
N ASP A 328 9.17 13.08 7.52
CA ASP A 328 9.44 13.15 8.96
C ASP A 328 9.15 11.80 9.64
N THR A 329 9.40 11.71 10.95
CA THR A 329 9.15 10.50 11.74
C THR A 329 7.66 10.15 11.91
N ASN A 330 6.74 11.00 11.43
CA ASN A 330 5.29 10.77 11.40
C ASN A 330 4.77 10.46 9.98
N ALA A 331 5.68 10.21 9.03
CA ALA A 331 5.41 9.93 7.62
C ALA A 331 4.77 11.11 6.82
N ARG A 332 4.96 12.35 7.30
CA ARG A 332 4.59 13.61 6.63
C ARG A 332 5.78 14.18 5.85
N LEU A 333 5.53 14.92 4.77
CA LEU A 333 6.53 15.68 3.99
C LEU A 333 7.45 16.57 4.88
N ASP A 334 8.78 16.39 4.80
CA ASP A 334 9.75 17.27 5.49
C ASP A 334 10.00 18.58 4.71
N SER A 335 9.44 19.67 5.24
CA SER A 335 9.63 21.05 4.76
C SER A 335 11.11 21.43 4.57
N THR A 336 12.03 20.84 5.36
CA THR A 336 13.48 21.08 5.28
C THR A 336 14.08 20.51 4.00
N GLN A 337 13.67 19.31 3.57
CA GLN A 337 14.09 18.75 2.30
C GLN A 337 13.42 19.45 1.12
N LEU A 338 12.16 19.88 1.26
CA LEU A 338 11.50 20.70 0.24
C LEU A 338 12.26 22.03 0.01
N VAL A 339 12.74 22.70 1.07
CA VAL A 339 13.63 23.87 0.94
C VAL A 339 14.89 23.54 0.13
N ARG A 340 15.56 22.43 0.43
CA ARG A 340 16.76 22.00 -0.32
C ARG A 340 16.46 21.76 -1.81
N LEU A 341 15.37 21.06 -2.11
CA LEU A 341 14.96 20.70 -3.47
C LEU A 341 14.50 21.92 -4.29
N LEU A 342 13.80 22.88 -3.67
CA LEU A 342 13.41 24.14 -4.31
C LEU A 342 14.62 25.06 -4.54
N GLN A 343 15.58 25.11 -3.61
CA GLN A 343 16.83 25.87 -3.79
C GLN A 343 17.64 25.32 -4.96
N GLU A 344 17.81 23.99 -5.03
CA GLU A 344 18.46 23.31 -6.16
C GLU A 344 17.80 23.72 -7.49
N CYS A 345 16.47 23.75 -7.55
CA CYS A 345 15.73 24.16 -8.76
C CYS A 345 15.95 25.64 -9.13
N LEU A 346 15.98 26.55 -8.15
CA LEU A 346 16.26 27.96 -8.37
C LEU A 346 17.69 28.19 -8.90
N ASP A 347 18.69 27.63 -8.22
CA ASP A 347 20.10 27.77 -8.56
C ASP A 347 20.40 27.17 -9.94
N GLU A 348 19.79 26.02 -10.25
CA GLU A 348 19.95 25.33 -11.53
C GLU A 348 19.16 25.94 -12.70
N LYS A 349 18.23 26.87 -12.43
CA LYS A 349 17.17 27.32 -13.36
C LYS A 349 16.34 26.18 -13.95
N ARG A 350 16.00 25.22 -13.10
CA ARG A 350 15.09 24.10 -13.40
C ARG A 350 13.69 24.47 -12.91
N ALA A 351 12.72 24.53 -13.82
CA ALA A 351 11.36 24.96 -13.45
C ALA A 351 10.63 23.86 -12.64
N VAL A 352 9.58 24.28 -11.93
CA VAL A 352 8.71 23.39 -11.14
C VAL A 352 7.27 23.54 -11.64
N TYR A 353 6.60 22.44 -11.92
CA TYR A 353 5.16 22.41 -12.25
C TYR A 353 4.34 22.77 -11.01
N ALA A 354 4.38 21.89 -10.02
CA ALA A 354 3.66 22.01 -8.76
C ALA A 354 4.42 21.35 -7.59
N VAL A 355 4.00 21.70 -6.38
CA VAL A 355 4.27 20.93 -5.15
C VAL A 355 2.95 20.39 -4.63
N VAL A 356 2.93 19.11 -4.24
CA VAL A 356 1.77 18.45 -3.63
C VAL A 356 1.98 18.34 -2.13
N ALA A 357 0.94 18.72 -1.36
CA ALA A 357 0.78 18.30 0.02
C ALA A 357 -0.25 17.16 0.07
N ILE A 358 0.11 16.04 0.70
CA ILE A 358 -0.77 14.90 0.93
C ILE A 358 -1.56 15.15 2.20
N MET A 359 -2.87 15.30 2.06
CA MET A 359 -3.78 15.62 3.17
C MET A 359 -4.47 14.33 3.61
N GLY A 360 -3.71 13.47 4.29
CA GLY A 360 -4.12 12.12 4.67
C GLY A 360 -3.48 11.04 3.79
N SER A 361 -2.23 10.68 4.08
CA SER A 361 -1.48 9.63 3.36
C SER A 361 -2.19 8.27 3.44
N THR A 362 -2.11 7.46 2.38
CA THR A 362 -2.88 6.21 2.25
C THR A 362 -2.60 5.19 3.36
N GLU A 363 -1.35 5.08 3.80
CA GLU A 363 -0.90 4.04 4.73
C GLU A 363 -0.93 4.46 6.22
N HIS A 364 -1.04 5.76 6.53
CA HIS A 364 -0.89 6.28 7.92
C HIS A 364 -1.84 7.43 8.27
N GLY A 365 -2.67 7.90 7.33
CA GLY A 365 -3.54 9.06 7.53
C GLY A 365 -2.81 10.38 7.81
N ALA A 366 -1.47 10.41 7.65
CA ALA A 366 -0.62 11.55 7.96
C ALA A 366 -0.97 12.78 7.10
N VAL A 367 -0.87 13.97 7.69
CA VAL A 367 -1.22 15.24 7.03
C VAL A 367 0.02 16.11 6.87
N ASP A 368 0.38 16.39 5.61
CA ASP A 368 1.54 17.21 5.27
C ASP A 368 1.41 18.67 5.75
N PRO A 369 2.54 19.37 6.00
CA PRO A 369 2.57 20.77 6.38
C PRO A 369 2.23 21.71 5.20
N LEU A 370 0.98 21.66 4.70
CA LEU A 370 0.49 22.50 3.61
C LEU A 370 0.71 24.01 3.87
N LYS A 371 0.62 24.45 5.13
CA LYS A 371 0.99 25.81 5.52
C LYS A 371 2.41 26.17 5.07
N ASP A 372 3.39 25.32 5.37
CA ASP A 372 4.79 25.55 5.03
C ASP A 372 4.98 25.59 3.51
N VAL A 373 4.29 24.74 2.75
CA VAL A 373 4.31 24.74 1.28
C VAL A 373 3.82 26.08 0.72
N VAL A 374 2.77 26.67 1.31
CA VAL A 374 2.23 28.00 0.94
C VAL A 374 3.19 29.14 1.29
N GLU A 375 3.80 29.10 2.47
CA GLU A 375 4.83 30.06 2.88
C GLU A 375 6.10 29.95 2.00
N LEU A 376 6.50 28.73 1.62
CA LEU A 376 7.63 28.47 0.73
C LEU A 376 7.37 28.93 -0.71
N ARG A 377 6.15 28.75 -1.26
CA ARG A 377 5.78 29.36 -2.54
C ARG A 377 5.98 30.88 -2.49
N THR A 378 5.48 31.51 -1.43
CA THR A 378 5.60 32.96 -1.21
C THR A 378 7.06 33.42 -1.03
N LYS A 379 7.93 32.58 -0.44
CA LYS A 379 9.38 32.81 -0.28
C LYS A 379 10.14 32.69 -1.62
N TYR A 380 9.80 31.71 -2.45
CA TYR A 380 10.50 31.44 -3.72
C TYR A 380 10.03 32.34 -4.87
N GLN A 381 8.77 32.78 -4.89
CA GLN A 381 8.27 33.74 -5.87
C GLN A 381 9.03 35.08 -5.81
N LYS A 382 9.36 35.56 -4.60
CA LYS A 382 10.23 36.74 -4.37
C LYS A 382 11.64 36.60 -4.93
N GLN A 383 12.07 35.37 -5.27
CA GLN A 383 13.39 35.05 -5.82
C GLN A 383 13.31 34.63 -7.31
N GLY A 384 12.13 34.63 -7.93
CA GLY A 384 11.95 34.28 -9.34
C GLY A 384 11.59 32.81 -9.63
N LEU A 385 11.15 32.04 -8.63
CA LEU A 385 10.67 30.65 -8.79
C LEU A 385 9.20 30.53 -8.36
N SER A 386 8.34 30.03 -9.25
CA SER A 386 6.89 29.93 -9.03
C SER A 386 6.34 28.58 -9.47
N PHE A 387 5.44 28.01 -8.67
CA PHE A 387 4.84 26.69 -8.86
C PHE A 387 3.38 26.69 -8.39
N ALA A 388 2.57 25.78 -8.95
CA ALA A 388 1.22 25.54 -8.44
C ALA A 388 1.28 24.73 -7.13
N ILE A 389 0.25 24.87 -6.28
CA ILE A 389 0.05 24.00 -5.11
C ILE A 389 -1.18 23.13 -5.37
N HIS A 390 -1.01 21.81 -5.22
CA HIS A 390 -2.12 20.87 -5.19
C HIS A 390 -2.19 20.23 -3.80
N ALA A 391 -3.40 20.02 -3.28
CA ALA A 391 -3.61 19.21 -2.09
C ALA A 391 -4.27 17.89 -2.49
N ASP A 392 -3.56 16.77 -2.30
CA ASP A 392 -4.14 15.44 -2.44
C ASP A 392 -4.93 15.12 -1.15
N ALA A 393 -6.15 15.64 -1.10
CA ALA A 393 -7.09 15.45 0.01
C ALA A 393 -8.12 14.36 -0.30
N ALA A 394 -7.75 13.37 -1.14
CA ALA A 394 -8.60 12.23 -1.45
C ALA A 394 -9.12 11.56 -0.16
N TRP A 395 -8.27 11.42 0.86
CA TRP A 395 -8.68 10.97 2.19
C TRP A 395 -9.17 12.11 3.08
N GLY A 396 -8.36 13.16 3.29
CA GLY A 396 -8.60 14.16 4.32
C GLY A 396 -9.68 15.21 4.01
N GLY A 397 -10.18 15.28 2.78
CA GLY A 397 -11.04 16.37 2.32
C GLY A 397 -12.33 16.55 3.14
N TYR A 398 -13.07 15.48 3.43
CA TYR A 398 -14.30 15.58 4.24
C TYR A 398 -14.02 15.91 5.72
N PHE A 399 -12.82 15.67 6.24
CA PHE A 399 -12.46 16.07 7.60
C PHE A 399 -12.39 17.61 7.76
N ALA A 400 -12.33 18.37 6.67
CA ALA A 400 -12.53 19.82 6.71
C ALA A 400 -13.91 20.22 7.27
N SER A 401 -14.93 19.35 7.22
CA SER A 401 -16.24 19.58 7.85
C SER A 401 -16.18 19.77 9.38
N LEU A 402 -15.15 19.22 10.06
CA LEU A 402 -14.87 19.48 11.49
C LEU A 402 -14.52 20.96 11.77
N LEU A 403 -14.20 21.74 10.73
CA LEU A 403 -13.87 23.17 10.81
C LEU A 403 -15.02 24.09 10.39
N ARG A 404 -16.18 23.55 10.00
CA ARG A 404 -17.31 24.35 9.48
C ARG A 404 -18.47 24.41 10.47
N GLU A 405 -18.89 25.64 10.77
CA GLU A 405 -20.05 25.95 11.61
C GLU A 405 -21.38 25.69 10.88
N GLU A 406 -22.46 25.45 11.63
CA GLU A 406 -23.80 25.26 11.08
C GLU A 406 -24.61 26.58 11.13
N GLY A 407 -25.43 26.83 10.11
CA GLY A 407 -26.42 27.90 10.09
C GLY A 407 -27.61 27.66 11.03
N LEU A 408 -27.39 27.79 12.34
CA LEU A 408 -28.40 27.90 13.41
C LEU A 408 -29.61 26.94 13.33
N ARG A 409 -29.44 25.71 13.83
CA ARG A 409 -30.54 24.94 14.44
C ARG A 409 -30.19 24.48 15.85
N SER A 410 -31.09 24.73 16.80
CA SER A 410 -31.06 24.20 18.16
C SER A 410 -32.00 23.00 18.27
N LEU A 411 -31.51 21.88 18.81
CA LEU A 411 -32.28 20.65 19.01
C LEU A 411 -32.70 20.47 20.50
N PRO A 412 -33.77 19.70 20.79
CA PRO A 412 -34.29 19.49 22.14
C PRO A 412 -33.66 18.28 22.88
N PRO A 413 -33.86 18.13 24.20
CA PRO A 413 -33.26 17.05 25.00
C PRO A 413 -33.96 15.67 24.84
N ASP A 414 -33.19 14.57 24.94
CA ASP A 414 -33.71 13.20 25.15
C ASP A 414 -32.71 12.29 25.92
N PRO A 415 -33.12 11.47 26.92
CA PRO A 415 -32.20 10.69 27.76
C PRO A 415 -32.20 9.17 27.51
N GLY A 416 -31.04 8.59 27.13
CA GLY A 416 -30.92 7.14 26.84
C GLY A 416 -29.67 6.39 27.34
N ASN A 417 -28.63 7.08 27.81
CA ASN A 417 -27.41 6.51 28.41
C ASN A 417 -26.63 5.46 27.58
N GLN A 418 -26.67 5.56 26.25
CA GLN A 418 -25.61 5.07 25.36
C GLN A 418 -24.80 6.30 24.90
N TYR A 419 -23.47 6.18 24.75
CA TYR A 419 -22.64 7.33 24.44
C TYR A 419 -21.33 7.00 23.68
N VAL A 420 -21.15 7.71 22.56
CA VAL A 420 -19.90 7.81 21.79
C VAL A 420 -19.55 9.31 21.68
N PRO A 421 -18.29 9.70 21.95
CA PRO A 421 -17.85 11.08 21.79
C PRO A 421 -17.18 11.34 20.44
N GLU A 422 -17.19 12.61 20.04
CA GLU A 422 -16.43 13.13 18.91
C GLU A 422 -15.00 13.49 19.34
N LEU A 423 -13.99 13.10 18.56
CA LEU A 423 -12.62 13.58 18.73
C LEU A 423 -12.40 14.88 17.93
N ALA A 424 -11.84 15.89 18.59
CA ALA A 424 -11.37 17.10 17.93
C ALA A 424 -10.00 16.88 17.29
N LEU A 425 -9.78 17.46 16.11
CA LEU A 425 -8.50 17.48 15.41
C LEU A 425 -7.35 17.95 16.29
N SER A 426 -6.15 17.36 16.09
CA SER A 426 -4.91 17.84 16.69
C SER A 426 -4.58 19.26 16.24
N SER A 427 -3.73 19.95 16.99
CA SER A 427 -3.31 21.33 16.68
C SER A 427 -2.66 21.46 15.29
N HIS A 428 -1.83 20.47 14.91
CA HIS A 428 -1.26 20.34 13.57
C HIS A 428 -2.34 20.11 12.51
N THR A 429 -3.14 19.04 12.64
CA THR A 429 -4.11 18.65 11.60
C THR A 429 -5.15 19.74 11.34
N ARG A 430 -5.63 20.43 12.39
CA ARG A 430 -6.47 21.63 12.23
C ARG A 430 -5.77 22.68 11.38
N THR A 431 -4.54 23.05 11.74
CA THR A 431 -3.78 24.10 11.04
C THR A 431 -3.64 23.78 9.55
N GLN A 432 -3.30 22.55 9.18
CA GLN A 432 -3.10 22.20 7.77
C GLN A 432 -4.42 22.13 6.99
N LEU A 433 -5.51 21.61 7.58
CA LEU A 433 -6.84 21.62 6.96
C LEU A 433 -7.41 23.04 6.82
N GLU A 434 -7.08 23.97 7.72
CA GLU A 434 -7.40 25.40 7.56
C GLU A 434 -6.66 26.04 6.36
N HIS A 435 -5.53 25.47 5.91
CA HIS A 435 -4.75 25.99 4.79
C HIS A 435 -5.14 25.42 3.41
N LEU A 436 -6.10 24.49 3.33
CA LEU A 436 -6.64 23.97 2.06
C LEU A 436 -7.07 25.10 1.10
N GLN A 437 -7.67 26.17 1.63
CA GLN A 437 -8.11 27.36 0.88
C GLN A 437 -7.03 28.07 0.04
N TYR A 438 -5.74 27.77 0.26
CA TYR A 438 -4.60 28.36 -0.44
C TYR A 438 -4.00 27.46 -1.53
N ALA A 439 -4.39 26.19 -1.61
CA ALA A 439 -4.04 25.33 -2.75
C ALA A 439 -4.77 25.81 -4.01
N ASP A 440 -4.15 25.67 -5.19
CA ASP A 440 -4.77 26.08 -6.46
C ASP A 440 -5.76 25.03 -6.96
N SER A 441 -5.54 23.76 -6.59
CA SER A 441 -6.46 22.65 -6.81
C SER A 441 -6.43 21.64 -5.66
N ILE A 442 -7.54 20.95 -5.42
CA ILE A 442 -7.69 19.93 -4.37
C ILE A 442 -8.40 18.71 -4.95
N THR A 443 -7.79 17.54 -4.85
CA THR A 443 -8.46 16.24 -5.06
C THR A 443 -9.21 15.85 -3.79
N ILE A 444 -10.41 15.29 -3.90
CA ILE A 444 -11.23 14.81 -2.79
C ILE A 444 -12.06 13.59 -3.23
N ASP A 445 -12.17 12.54 -2.42
CA ASP A 445 -12.97 11.35 -2.77
C ASP A 445 -14.23 11.21 -1.89
N PRO A 446 -15.41 11.58 -2.42
CA PRO A 446 -16.71 11.19 -1.84
C PRO A 446 -16.84 9.68 -1.52
N HIS A 447 -16.26 8.81 -2.36
CA HIS A 447 -16.23 7.34 -2.12
C HIS A 447 -15.18 6.87 -1.09
N LYS A 448 -14.45 7.81 -0.47
CA LYS A 448 -13.69 7.56 0.76
C LYS A 448 -14.47 8.20 1.91
N SER A 449 -13.90 9.20 2.58
CA SER A 449 -14.42 9.84 3.80
C SER A 449 -15.78 10.55 3.65
N GLY A 450 -16.34 10.60 2.43
CA GLY A 450 -17.73 10.99 2.17
C GLY A 450 -18.78 9.87 2.37
N TYR A 451 -18.39 8.62 2.63
CA TYR A 451 -19.31 7.47 2.84
C TYR A 451 -20.31 7.26 1.68
N ILE A 452 -19.94 7.63 0.45
CA ILE A 452 -20.76 7.47 -0.76
C ILE A 452 -20.29 6.21 -1.52
N PRO A 453 -21.17 5.42 -2.16
CA PRO A 453 -20.73 4.26 -2.94
C PRO A 453 -19.77 4.64 -4.09
N TYR A 454 -18.84 3.74 -4.41
CA TYR A 454 -18.04 3.82 -5.64
C TYR A 454 -18.95 3.75 -6.89
N PRO A 455 -18.65 4.48 -7.98
CA PRO A 455 -17.54 5.44 -8.15
C PRO A 455 -17.98 6.89 -7.85
N ALA A 456 -17.22 7.59 -7.01
CA ALA A 456 -17.36 9.03 -6.75
C ALA A 456 -16.05 9.63 -6.21
N GLY A 457 -15.19 10.09 -7.12
CA GLY A 457 -14.10 11.03 -6.82
C GLY A 457 -14.48 12.47 -7.11
N GLY A 458 -13.56 13.42 -6.94
CA GLY A 458 -13.80 14.82 -7.26
C GLY A 458 -12.54 15.68 -7.29
N LEU A 459 -12.62 16.77 -8.05
CA LEU A 459 -11.57 17.77 -8.20
C LEU A 459 -12.16 19.17 -8.05
N CYS A 460 -11.54 20.00 -7.22
CA CYS A 460 -11.92 21.40 -7.00
C CYS A 460 -10.76 22.32 -7.41
N TYR A 461 -11.05 23.36 -8.20
CA TYR A 461 -10.12 24.43 -8.58
C TYR A 461 -10.46 25.72 -7.85
N ARG A 462 -9.48 26.31 -7.16
CA ARG A 462 -9.60 27.61 -6.46
C ARG A 462 -9.99 28.75 -7.38
N ASP A 463 -9.42 28.73 -8.58
CA ASP A 463 -9.78 29.59 -9.70
C ASP A 463 -10.31 28.68 -10.82
N GLY A 464 -11.62 28.74 -11.05
CA GLY A 464 -12.33 27.89 -12.01
C GLY A 464 -11.93 28.14 -13.47
N ARG A 465 -11.10 29.15 -13.77
CA ARG A 465 -10.45 29.32 -15.09
C ARG A 465 -9.42 28.23 -15.36
N MET A 466 -8.86 27.59 -14.32
CA MET A 466 -7.92 26.48 -14.45
C MET A 466 -8.50 25.29 -15.25
N ARG A 467 -9.83 25.08 -15.22
CA ARG A 467 -10.51 24.02 -15.99
C ARG A 467 -10.36 24.16 -17.51
N PHE A 468 -10.17 25.38 -18.02
CA PHE A 468 -9.97 25.59 -19.46
C PHE A 468 -8.61 25.08 -19.96
N LEU A 469 -7.62 24.94 -19.08
CA LEU A 469 -6.29 24.44 -19.45
C LEU A 469 -6.28 22.98 -19.87
N VAL A 470 -7.27 22.16 -19.48
CA VAL A 470 -7.44 20.79 -20.00
C VAL A 470 -8.22 20.75 -21.32
N THR A 471 -8.45 21.90 -21.96
CA THR A 471 -9.20 22.04 -23.21
C THR A 471 -8.40 22.78 -24.30
N TRP A 472 -9.06 23.01 -25.45
CA TRP A 472 -8.62 23.89 -26.55
C TRP A 472 -9.46 25.19 -26.62
N LEU A 473 -10.07 25.58 -25.50
CA LEU A 473 -10.90 26.77 -25.36
C LEU A 473 -10.25 27.73 -24.34
N ASN A 474 -10.44 29.03 -24.55
CA ASN A 474 -10.17 30.05 -23.53
C ASN A 474 -11.51 30.50 -22.93
N PRO A 475 -11.54 30.93 -21.65
CA PRO A 475 -12.76 31.46 -21.05
C PRO A 475 -13.31 32.66 -21.84
N ASP A 476 -14.64 32.77 -21.89
CA ASP A 476 -15.37 33.88 -22.48
C ASP A 476 -15.76 34.87 -21.38
N VAL A 477 -15.26 36.10 -21.42
CA VAL A 477 -15.45 37.08 -20.33
C VAL A 477 -16.90 37.55 -20.23
N TYR A 478 -17.71 37.39 -21.29
CA TYR A 478 -19.05 37.97 -21.40
C TYR A 478 -20.19 36.94 -21.43
N LYS A 479 -19.91 35.66 -21.16
CA LYS A 479 -20.93 34.62 -20.99
C LYS A 479 -20.89 33.98 -19.60
N ASP A 480 -21.98 34.10 -18.86
CA ASP A 480 -22.31 33.14 -17.79
C ASP A 480 -22.86 31.84 -18.42
N SER A 481 -21.98 31.11 -19.11
CA SER A 481 -22.29 29.83 -19.77
C SER A 481 -22.41 28.64 -18.81
N ASP A 482 -22.20 28.86 -17.51
CA ASP A 482 -22.37 27.85 -16.44
C ASP A 482 -23.79 27.24 -16.40
N GLY A 483 -24.80 27.86 -17.04
CA GLY A 483 -26.11 27.23 -17.27
C GLY A 483 -26.07 26.11 -18.32
N ASP A 484 -25.59 26.43 -19.52
CA ASP A 484 -25.76 25.58 -20.72
C ASP A 484 -24.63 24.55 -20.93
N GLU A 485 -23.42 24.80 -20.43
CA GLU A 485 -22.26 23.93 -20.65
C GLU A 485 -22.35 22.58 -19.90
N GLY A 486 -22.08 21.48 -20.62
CA GLY A 486 -22.01 20.12 -20.06
C GLY A 486 -20.69 19.87 -19.32
N MET A 487 -20.71 18.99 -18.31
CA MET A 487 -19.55 18.79 -17.42
C MET A 487 -18.42 17.97 -18.07
N GLY A 488 -18.72 17.14 -19.08
CA GLY A 488 -17.77 16.21 -19.69
C GLY A 488 -16.77 16.79 -20.69
N VAL A 489 -16.58 18.13 -20.72
CA VAL A 489 -15.52 18.79 -21.53
C VAL A 489 -14.37 19.34 -20.69
N TYR A 490 -14.49 19.28 -19.35
CA TYR A 490 -13.55 19.92 -18.41
C TYR A 490 -12.71 18.92 -17.60
N GLY A 491 -12.51 17.71 -18.14
CA GLY A 491 -11.76 16.63 -17.50
C GLY A 491 -11.28 15.57 -18.50
N VAL A 492 -10.85 14.42 -17.99
CA VAL A 492 -10.40 13.26 -18.77
C VAL A 492 -11.57 12.35 -19.18
N GLU A 493 -12.66 12.37 -18.41
CA GLU A 493 -13.84 11.53 -18.63
C GLU A 493 -14.85 12.16 -19.61
N GLY A 494 -15.42 11.33 -20.48
CA GLY A 494 -16.52 11.70 -21.38
C GLY A 494 -17.89 11.38 -20.76
N SER A 495 -18.52 10.30 -21.25
CA SER A 495 -19.77 9.78 -20.65
C SER A 495 -19.57 9.41 -19.18
N LYS A 496 -20.38 10.01 -18.30
CA LYS A 496 -20.26 9.89 -16.84
C LYS A 496 -21.66 9.83 -16.19
N PRO A 497 -21.89 8.94 -15.20
CA PRO A 497 -23.23 8.71 -14.66
C PRO A 497 -23.68 9.86 -13.77
N GLY A 498 -24.82 10.49 -14.10
CA GLY A 498 -25.43 11.50 -13.24
C GLY A 498 -25.87 10.97 -11.85
N ALA A 499 -25.93 9.64 -11.68
CA ALA A 499 -26.20 9.00 -10.40
C ALA A 499 -25.11 9.25 -9.33
N ALA A 500 -23.84 9.37 -9.72
CA ALA A 500 -22.74 9.62 -8.78
C ALA A 500 -22.82 11.00 -8.08
N PRO A 501 -22.96 12.14 -8.80
CA PRO A 501 -23.19 13.43 -8.17
C PRO A 501 -24.53 13.50 -7.42
N VAL A 502 -25.58 12.79 -7.83
CA VAL A 502 -26.83 12.77 -7.04
C VAL A 502 -26.66 12.00 -5.72
N ALA A 503 -25.90 10.90 -5.71
CA ALA A 503 -25.55 10.18 -4.47
C ALA A 503 -24.82 11.11 -3.49
N ALA A 504 -23.85 11.90 -3.98
CA ALA A 504 -23.18 12.92 -3.18
C ALA A 504 -24.16 14.01 -2.71
N TRP A 505 -24.97 14.59 -3.61
CA TRP A 505 -25.95 15.63 -3.30
C TRP A 505 -26.94 15.22 -2.21
N VAL A 506 -27.52 14.01 -2.31
CA VAL A 506 -28.47 13.51 -1.30
C VAL A 506 -27.76 13.29 0.04
N SER A 507 -26.53 12.77 0.04
CA SER A 507 -25.77 12.58 1.28
C SER A 507 -25.38 13.91 1.93
N HIS A 508 -24.84 14.86 1.16
CA HIS A 508 -24.51 16.22 1.62
C HIS A 508 -25.74 16.93 2.21
N ARG A 509 -26.92 16.75 1.60
CA ARG A 509 -28.18 17.35 2.05
C ARG A 509 -28.76 16.72 3.32
N VAL A 510 -28.54 15.44 3.57
CA VAL A 510 -29.07 14.70 4.73
C VAL A 510 -28.10 14.74 5.92
N ILE A 511 -26.80 14.62 5.66
CA ILE A 511 -25.75 14.57 6.69
C ILE A 511 -25.26 15.99 7.02
N GLY A 512 -24.96 16.81 6.01
CA GLY A 512 -24.45 18.19 6.14
C GLY A 512 -22.92 18.28 6.24
N LEU A 513 -22.29 19.09 5.38
CA LEU A 513 -20.82 19.27 5.27
C LEU A 513 -20.22 20.15 6.40
N HIS A 514 -20.67 19.95 7.63
CA HIS A 514 -20.35 20.77 8.80
C HIS A 514 -20.22 19.94 10.08
N LYS A 515 -19.76 20.57 11.17
CA LYS A 515 -19.46 19.90 12.44
C LYS A 515 -20.63 19.09 13.03
N ASN A 516 -21.88 19.52 12.85
CA ASN A 516 -23.08 18.81 13.33
C ASN A 516 -23.60 17.75 12.34
N GLY A 517 -22.77 17.36 11.37
CA GLY A 517 -23.06 16.45 10.25
C GLY A 517 -21.89 15.51 9.99
N TYR A 518 -21.22 15.65 8.85
CA TYR A 518 -20.02 14.88 8.52
C TYR A 518 -18.91 15.04 9.56
N GLY A 519 -18.80 16.21 10.21
CA GLY A 519 -17.83 16.39 11.29
C GLY A 519 -18.16 15.57 12.55
N SER A 520 -19.43 15.29 12.81
CA SER A 520 -19.86 14.42 13.91
C SER A 520 -19.54 12.96 13.59
N LEU A 521 -19.89 12.51 12.38
CA LEU A 521 -19.55 11.19 11.84
C LEU A 521 -18.04 10.90 11.86
N LEU A 522 -17.25 11.82 11.31
CA LEU A 522 -15.78 11.69 11.28
C LEU A 522 -15.16 11.87 12.67
N GLY A 523 -15.76 12.68 13.54
CA GLY A 523 -15.32 12.83 14.94
C GLY A 523 -15.47 11.54 15.75
N GLU A 524 -16.60 10.84 15.62
CA GLU A 524 -16.81 9.54 16.28
C GLU A 524 -15.93 8.42 15.68
N ALA A 525 -15.70 8.46 14.36
CA ALA A 525 -14.73 7.58 13.69
C ALA A 525 -13.29 7.83 14.17
N MET A 526 -12.85 9.09 14.27
CA MET A 526 -11.54 9.45 14.82
C MET A 526 -11.39 9.02 16.29
N PHE A 527 -12.41 9.22 17.12
CA PHE A 527 -12.38 8.72 18.51
C PHE A 527 -12.25 7.18 18.56
N SER A 528 -12.98 6.48 17.68
CA SER A 528 -12.87 5.03 17.53
C SER A 528 -11.46 4.60 17.10
N CYS A 529 -10.83 5.34 16.18
CA CYS A 529 -9.45 5.13 15.76
C CYS A 529 -8.46 5.31 16.92
N THR A 530 -8.59 6.38 17.70
CA THR A 530 -7.71 6.62 18.86
C THR A 530 -7.96 5.63 20.01
N LYS A 531 -9.18 5.11 20.18
CA LYS A 531 -9.44 3.98 21.11
C LYS A 531 -8.75 2.70 20.64
N MET A 532 -8.68 2.40 19.33
CA MET A 532 -7.86 1.30 18.82
C MET A 532 -6.37 1.53 19.05
N TYR A 533 -5.84 2.72 18.71
CA TYR A 533 -4.45 3.11 19.01
C TYR A 533 -4.09 2.94 20.50
N SER A 534 -4.99 3.36 21.39
CA SER A 534 -4.78 3.26 22.84
C SER A 534 -4.64 1.80 23.29
N ASN A 535 -5.33 0.85 22.65
CA ASN A 535 -5.08 -0.57 22.85
C ASN A 535 -3.72 -0.98 22.27
N TRP A 536 -3.41 -0.65 21.00
CA TRP A 536 -2.13 -1.01 20.36
C TRP A 536 -0.91 -0.55 21.18
N VAL A 537 -0.91 0.70 21.68
CA VAL A 537 0.23 1.29 22.40
C VAL A 537 0.40 0.77 23.84
N THR A 538 -0.54 -0.04 24.34
CA THR A 538 -0.53 -0.63 25.70
C THR A 538 -0.56 -2.17 25.69
N MET A 539 -0.73 -2.79 24.53
CA MET A 539 -1.06 -4.21 24.38
C MET A 539 -0.01 -5.18 24.95
N ASP A 540 1.26 -4.84 24.85
CA ASP A 540 2.40 -5.67 25.25
C ASP A 540 2.86 -5.46 26.70
N MET A 541 2.34 -4.45 27.40
CA MET A 541 2.80 -4.07 28.75
C MET A 541 2.71 -5.22 29.76
N ASP A 542 1.66 -6.03 29.62
CA ASP A 542 1.35 -7.19 30.46
C ASP A 542 1.52 -8.50 29.64
N ASP A 543 2.41 -8.54 28.64
CA ASP A 543 2.77 -9.72 27.84
C ASP A 543 4.24 -10.13 28.06
N ARG A 544 4.55 -11.43 27.95
CA ARG A 544 5.93 -11.95 28.07
C ARG A 544 6.68 -11.87 26.75
N HIS A 545 6.00 -12.07 25.62
CA HIS A 545 6.62 -12.30 24.32
C HIS A 545 6.24 -11.26 23.28
N LEU A 546 4.99 -10.79 23.25
CA LEU A 546 4.57 -9.77 22.29
C LEU A 546 5.29 -8.44 22.55
N VAL A 547 5.56 -7.69 21.48
CA VAL A 547 5.92 -6.27 21.49
C VAL A 547 5.07 -5.57 20.42
N VAL A 548 4.48 -4.43 20.73
CA VAL A 548 3.66 -3.66 19.76
C VAL A 548 4.08 -2.19 19.79
N VAL A 549 4.45 -1.65 18.62
CA VAL A 549 4.89 -0.26 18.49
C VAL A 549 4.12 0.43 17.36
N PRO A 550 3.21 1.38 17.69
CA PRO A 550 2.62 2.27 16.71
C PRO A 550 3.63 3.24 16.11
N LEU A 551 3.50 3.53 14.81
CA LEU A 551 4.32 4.51 14.10
C LEU A 551 4.27 5.87 14.80
N ASN A 552 3.07 6.38 15.06
CA ASN A 552 2.88 7.61 15.83
C ASN A 552 3.26 7.37 17.30
N ALA A 553 4.39 7.93 17.71
CA ALA A 553 4.90 7.86 19.08
C ALA A 553 4.02 8.64 20.08
N THR A 554 3.95 8.21 21.35
CA THR A 554 3.18 8.93 22.39
C THR A 554 3.80 10.28 22.73
N PRO A 555 3.10 11.25 23.37
CA PRO A 555 3.69 12.54 23.72
C PRO A 555 4.99 12.43 24.54
N ALA A 556 5.08 11.53 25.52
CA ALA A 556 6.32 11.29 26.27
C ALA A 556 7.44 10.70 25.39
N GLU A 557 7.13 9.86 24.40
CA GLU A 557 8.13 9.42 23.42
C GLU A 557 8.57 10.58 22.50
N ARG A 558 7.63 11.38 21.98
CA ARG A 558 7.88 12.52 21.09
C ARG A 558 8.72 13.61 21.78
N GLU A 559 8.51 13.83 23.08
CA GLU A 559 9.29 14.74 23.91
C GLU A 559 10.62 14.14 24.41
N GLY A 560 10.96 12.90 24.06
CA GLY A 560 12.23 12.26 24.43
C GLY A 560 12.40 12.02 25.93
N LYS A 561 11.30 11.74 26.65
CA LYS A 561 11.32 11.49 28.11
C LYS A 561 12.09 10.20 28.46
N SER A 562 12.36 10.01 29.75
CA SER A 562 12.96 8.76 30.23
C SER A 562 12.02 7.56 30.03
N LYS A 563 12.59 6.34 29.96
CA LYS A 563 11.81 5.09 29.84
C LYS A 563 10.75 4.93 30.95
N ALA A 564 11.02 5.45 32.16
CA ALA A 564 10.09 5.39 33.28
C ALA A 564 8.90 6.36 33.12
N GLU A 565 9.12 7.55 32.54
CA GLU A 565 8.05 8.50 32.23
C GLU A 565 7.19 8.00 31.07
N ILE A 566 7.80 7.45 30.02
CA ILE A 566 7.08 6.82 28.89
C ILE A 566 6.23 5.66 29.40
N GLN A 567 6.80 4.76 30.21
CA GLN A 567 6.05 3.65 30.82
C GLN A 567 4.86 4.16 31.66
N LYS A 568 5.06 5.21 32.47
CA LYS A 568 3.99 5.82 33.27
C LYS A 568 2.89 6.46 32.41
N GLU A 569 3.22 7.06 31.27
CA GLU A 569 2.21 7.57 30.33
C GLU A 569 1.40 6.41 29.72
N ARG A 570 2.04 5.29 29.37
CA ARG A 570 1.35 4.08 28.87
C ARG A 570 0.44 3.44 29.92
N GLU A 571 0.86 3.40 31.19
CA GLU A 571 0.03 3.01 32.34
C GLU A 571 -1.20 3.92 32.48
N TYR A 572 -1.01 5.24 32.37
CA TYR A 572 -2.11 6.19 32.39
C TYR A 572 -3.06 6.00 31.19
N ILE A 573 -2.56 5.74 29.97
CA ILE A 573 -3.39 5.42 28.80
C ILE A 573 -4.20 4.13 29.03
N ARG A 574 -3.57 3.06 29.54
CA ARG A 574 -4.25 1.79 29.82
C ARG A 574 -5.39 1.99 30.81
N ASP A 575 -5.13 2.70 31.91
CA ASP A 575 -6.02 2.72 33.06
C ASP A 575 -7.05 3.87 33.00
N HIS A 576 -6.73 5.00 32.35
CA HIS A 576 -7.65 6.14 32.18
C HIS A 576 -8.33 6.23 30.80
N VAL A 577 -7.83 5.55 29.75
CA VAL A 577 -8.39 5.62 28.38
C VAL A 577 -8.88 4.26 27.86
N VAL A 578 -8.09 3.19 27.96
CA VAL A 578 -8.45 1.87 27.41
C VAL A 578 -9.54 1.20 28.24
N ASN A 579 -9.28 1.05 29.55
CA ASN A 579 -10.15 0.34 30.48
C ASN A 579 -11.35 1.18 30.99
N ARG A 580 -11.47 2.45 30.57
CA ARG A 580 -12.47 3.40 31.08
C ARG A 580 -13.70 3.53 30.17
N PRO A 581 -14.93 3.60 30.73
CA PRO A 581 -16.14 3.89 29.96
C PRO A 581 -16.11 5.27 29.30
N ASN A 582 -16.62 5.39 28.07
CA ASN A 582 -16.60 6.63 27.28
C ASN A 582 -17.17 7.84 28.04
N LEU A 583 -18.28 7.65 28.77
CA LEU A 583 -18.97 8.70 29.53
C LEU A 583 -18.14 9.23 30.73
N GLU A 584 -17.21 8.43 31.25
CA GLU A 584 -16.29 8.85 32.31
C GLU A 584 -15.01 9.45 31.74
N LEU A 585 -14.47 8.85 30.68
CA LEU A 585 -13.31 9.35 29.94
C LEU A 585 -13.53 10.79 29.47
N VAL A 586 -14.69 11.09 28.88
CA VAL A 586 -14.98 12.41 28.30
C VAL A 586 -15.22 13.49 29.37
N ARG A 587 -15.44 13.09 30.63
CA ARG A 587 -15.51 13.99 31.79
C ARG A 587 -14.15 14.23 32.45
N ASP A 588 -13.09 13.57 31.99
CA ASP A 588 -11.72 13.75 32.44
C ASP A 588 -10.97 14.63 31.42
N GLU A 589 -10.83 15.91 31.76
CA GLU A 589 -10.28 16.91 30.83
C GLU A 589 -8.80 16.66 30.49
N GLU A 590 -8.01 16.11 31.42
CA GLU A 590 -6.61 15.77 31.18
C GLU A 590 -6.46 14.49 30.35
N ALA A 591 -7.29 13.46 30.60
CA ALA A 591 -7.33 12.29 29.73
C ALA A 591 -7.79 12.65 28.30
N MET A 592 -8.82 13.49 28.15
CA MET A 592 -9.27 13.95 26.82
C MET A 592 -8.28 14.88 26.12
N LYS A 593 -7.46 15.62 26.87
CA LYS A 593 -6.35 16.42 26.34
C LYS A 593 -5.23 15.51 25.81
N LEU A 594 -4.90 14.43 26.53
CA LEU A 594 -3.98 13.40 26.03
C LEU A 594 -4.53 12.71 24.78
N VAL A 595 -5.80 12.27 24.78
CA VAL A 595 -6.44 11.55 23.67
C VAL A 595 -6.39 12.33 22.33
N ARG A 596 -6.45 13.67 22.35
CA ARG A 596 -6.31 14.50 21.12
C ARG A 596 -4.91 14.48 20.48
N GLU A 597 -3.92 13.95 21.20
CA GLU A 597 -2.52 13.88 20.80
C GLU A 597 -2.04 12.43 20.59
N LEU A 598 -2.97 11.46 20.60
CA LEU A 598 -2.72 10.02 20.38
C LEU A 598 -3.28 9.54 19.02
N GLY A 599 -2.50 8.73 18.32
CA GLY A 599 -2.89 8.11 17.05
C GLY A 599 -2.38 8.82 15.80
N SER A 600 -2.92 8.39 14.65
CA SER A 600 -2.72 9.02 13.33
C SER A 600 -3.38 10.39 13.24
N ASP A 601 -2.90 11.26 12.32
CA ASP A 601 -3.54 12.56 12.07
C ASP A 601 -5.01 12.43 11.62
N LEU A 602 -5.34 11.42 10.80
CA LEU A 602 -6.68 11.17 10.25
C LEU A 602 -7.00 9.66 10.10
N SER A 603 -7.51 9.04 11.17
CA SER A 603 -8.22 7.73 11.18
C SER A 603 -7.51 6.47 10.60
N ILE A 604 -6.17 6.43 10.48
CA ILE A 604 -5.43 5.28 9.93
C ILE A 604 -4.17 5.00 10.78
N ASN A 605 -4.29 4.10 11.76
CA ASN A 605 -3.18 3.74 12.63
C ASN A 605 -2.20 2.78 11.94
N ALA A 606 -0.95 3.19 11.74
CA ALA A 606 0.14 2.27 11.37
C ALA A 606 0.88 1.76 12.62
N PHE A 607 1.22 0.48 12.67
CA PHE A 607 1.98 -0.14 13.76
C PHE A 607 2.72 -1.41 13.31
N ALA A 608 3.69 -1.87 14.07
CA ALA A 608 4.30 -3.19 13.86
C ALA A 608 4.40 -3.98 15.16
N CYS A 609 4.40 -5.30 15.00
CA CYS A 609 4.70 -6.26 16.05
C CYS A 609 6.16 -6.72 15.96
N ASN A 610 6.78 -6.94 17.12
CA ASN A 610 8.03 -7.69 17.27
C ASN A 610 7.84 -8.68 18.44
N PHE A 611 8.85 -9.47 18.78
CA PHE A 611 8.75 -10.45 19.86
C PHE A 611 10.00 -10.53 20.75
N ARG A 612 9.82 -11.10 21.95
CA ARG A 612 10.89 -11.45 22.88
C ARG A 612 11.13 -12.95 22.87
N LEU A 613 12.40 -13.34 22.81
CA LEU A 613 12.87 -14.72 22.88
C LEU A 613 12.56 -15.36 24.24
N ALA A 614 12.78 -16.68 24.37
CA ALA A 614 12.47 -17.42 25.59
C ALA A 614 13.21 -16.88 26.84
N ASN A 615 14.40 -16.32 26.66
CA ASN A 615 15.24 -15.68 27.68
C ASN A 615 14.80 -14.25 28.06
N GLY A 616 13.85 -13.64 27.34
CA GLY A 616 13.35 -12.28 27.56
C GLY A 616 14.05 -11.18 26.74
N GLU A 617 15.10 -11.52 26.00
CA GLU A 617 15.74 -10.58 25.06
C GLU A 617 14.80 -10.29 23.88
N ILE A 618 14.89 -9.07 23.33
CA ILE A 618 14.07 -8.68 22.17
C ILE A 618 14.72 -9.19 20.89
N ASN A 619 13.92 -9.68 19.94
CA ASN A 619 14.40 -9.95 18.59
C ASN A 619 14.94 -8.66 17.96
N GLN A 620 16.12 -8.73 17.36
CA GLN A 620 16.78 -7.61 16.68
C GLN A 620 16.72 -7.74 15.14
N ASP A 621 16.38 -8.92 14.61
CA ASP A 621 16.38 -9.18 13.17
C ASP A 621 15.07 -8.70 12.53
N VAL A 622 15.21 -7.86 11.48
CA VAL A 622 14.08 -7.23 10.79
C VAL A 622 13.24 -8.27 10.05
N VAL A 623 13.84 -9.28 9.41
CA VAL A 623 13.11 -10.27 8.62
C VAL A 623 12.28 -11.20 9.52
N GLU A 624 12.74 -11.52 10.72
CA GLU A 624 11.90 -12.24 11.70
C GLU A 624 10.76 -11.39 12.25
N SER A 625 10.93 -10.06 12.33
CA SER A 625 9.81 -9.15 12.62
C SER A 625 8.81 -9.10 11.46
N ASN A 626 9.29 -9.01 10.22
CA ASN A 626 8.46 -9.02 9.01
C ASN A 626 7.68 -10.33 8.87
N TYR A 627 8.33 -11.47 9.14
CA TYR A 627 7.70 -12.79 9.21
C TYR A 627 6.55 -12.84 10.22
N LEU A 628 6.72 -12.28 11.42
CA LEU A 628 5.63 -12.18 12.39
C LEU A 628 4.47 -11.31 11.88
N ASN A 629 4.73 -10.12 11.34
CA ASN A 629 3.68 -9.22 10.85
C ASN A 629 2.92 -9.81 9.66
N THR A 630 3.63 -10.39 8.69
CA THR A 630 3.03 -11.06 7.52
C THR A 630 2.14 -12.23 7.94
N ARG A 631 2.57 -13.08 8.88
CA ARG A 631 1.73 -14.18 9.37
C ARG A 631 0.51 -13.71 10.16
N ILE A 632 0.61 -12.61 10.92
CA ILE A 632 -0.55 -11.99 11.56
C ILE A 632 -1.52 -11.46 10.49
N TYR A 633 -1.00 -10.83 9.42
CA TYR A 633 -1.81 -10.39 8.29
C TYR A 633 -2.51 -11.56 7.59
N ASP A 634 -1.84 -12.65 7.24
CA ASP A 634 -2.47 -13.82 6.59
C ASP A 634 -3.61 -14.42 7.44
N ARG A 635 -3.43 -14.46 8.76
CA ARG A 635 -4.48 -14.89 9.69
C ARG A 635 -5.67 -13.91 9.74
N LEU A 636 -5.45 -12.62 9.47
CA LEU A 636 -6.40 -11.50 9.62
C LEU A 636 -6.73 -10.77 8.30
N SER A 637 -6.52 -11.41 7.16
CA SER A 637 -6.83 -10.87 5.82
C SER A 637 -7.58 -11.90 4.97
N VAL A 638 -8.05 -11.49 3.80
CA VAL A 638 -8.64 -12.35 2.77
C VAL A 638 -8.00 -11.95 1.45
N THR A 639 -7.38 -12.91 0.79
CA THR A 639 -6.56 -12.72 -0.42
C THR A 639 -7.05 -13.56 -1.60
N LYS A 640 -7.88 -14.58 -1.33
CA LYS A 640 -8.42 -15.55 -2.29
C LYS A 640 -9.93 -15.71 -2.07
N ILE A 641 -10.65 -16.18 -3.09
CA ILE A 641 -12.10 -16.43 -2.99
C ILE A 641 -12.42 -17.68 -2.14
N GLU A 642 -11.44 -18.56 -1.97
CA GLU A 642 -11.50 -19.74 -1.11
C GLU A 642 -11.23 -19.44 0.39
N ASP A 643 -10.80 -18.24 0.75
CA ASP A 643 -10.55 -17.87 2.15
C ASP A 643 -11.88 -17.66 2.89
N ASN A 644 -12.15 -18.46 3.94
CA ASN A 644 -13.39 -18.33 4.70
C ASN A 644 -13.44 -17.01 5.50
N ILE A 645 -14.29 -16.08 5.08
CA ILE A 645 -14.49 -14.78 5.73
C ILE A 645 -15.00 -14.91 7.18
N PHE A 646 -15.68 -16.01 7.51
CA PHE A 646 -16.33 -16.20 8.82
C PHE A 646 -15.37 -16.71 9.91
N ASP A 647 -14.21 -17.26 9.54
CA ASP A 647 -13.17 -17.69 10.49
C ASP A 647 -12.23 -16.55 10.91
N LYS A 648 -12.36 -15.36 10.29
CA LYS A 648 -11.51 -14.18 10.52
C LYS A 648 -12.08 -13.33 11.67
N PRO A 649 -11.42 -13.23 12.84
CA PRO A 649 -11.96 -12.49 13.98
C PRO A 649 -11.89 -10.96 13.78
N LEU A 650 -10.93 -10.46 13.02
CA LEU A 650 -10.90 -9.08 12.53
C LEU A 650 -10.23 -9.04 11.16
N PHE A 651 -10.33 -7.90 10.48
CA PHE A 651 -9.62 -7.66 9.21
C PHE A 651 -8.62 -6.51 9.38
N ILE A 652 -7.39 -6.71 8.94
CA ILE A 652 -6.30 -5.71 8.99
C ILE A 652 -5.58 -5.59 7.64
N MET A 653 -4.94 -4.45 7.36
CA MET A 653 -4.07 -4.27 6.19
C MET A 653 -2.60 -4.54 6.59
N SER A 654 -1.77 -4.92 5.63
CA SER A 654 -0.31 -4.92 5.75
C SER A 654 0.28 -4.09 4.60
N THR A 655 1.42 -3.45 4.83
CA THR A 655 2.15 -2.63 3.84
C THR A 655 3.62 -2.55 4.24
N CYS A 656 4.51 -2.18 3.32
CA CYS A 656 5.95 -2.20 3.55
C CYS A 656 6.55 -0.79 3.65
N MET A 657 7.28 -0.50 4.73
CA MET A 657 8.07 0.72 4.87
C MET A 657 9.43 0.57 4.19
N GLU A 658 9.46 0.75 2.87
CA GLU A 658 10.69 0.82 2.06
C GLU A 658 11.71 1.79 2.69
N GLN A 659 12.87 1.29 3.11
CA GLN A 659 13.96 2.06 3.70
C GLN A 659 14.39 3.23 2.79
N LYS A 660 14.33 3.02 1.47
CA LYS A 660 14.63 4.01 0.44
C LYS A 660 13.64 5.18 0.40
N VAL A 661 12.37 4.95 0.75
CA VAL A 661 11.28 5.95 0.69
C VAL A 661 11.09 6.64 2.03
N TYR A 662 11.12 5.85 3.11
CA TYR A 662 10.83 6.31 4.47
C TYR A 662 12.07 6.77 5.25
N GLY A 663 13.26 6.24 4.94
CA GLY A 663 14.52 6.61 5.57
C GLY A 663 14.45 6.66 7.10
N GLU A 664 14.67 7.85 7.66
CA GLU A 664 14.69 8.04 9.13
C GLU A 664 13.33 7.75 9.81
N CYS A 665 12.21 7.81 9.08
CA CYS A 665 10.92 7.36 9.59
C CYS A 665 10.91 5.84 9.87
N CYS A 666 11.46 5.03 8.96
CA CYS A 666 11.60 3.58 9.14
C CYS A 666 12.66 3.26 10.21
N ASN A 667 13.79 3.99 10.23
CA ASN A 667 14.80 3.88 11.30
C ASN A 667 14.20 4.13 12.69
N ASN A 668 13.37 5.17 12.83
CA ASN A 668 12.75 5.51 14.11
C ASN A 668 11.84 4.40 14.62
N LEU A 669 11.00 3.81 13.74
CA LEU A 669 10.13 2.71 14.10
C LEU A 669 10.92 1.43 14.41
N LYS A 670 11.89 1.03 13.56
CA LYS A 670 12.79 -0.11 13.84
C LYS A 670 13.51 0.03 15.18
N LYS A 671 14.05 1.22 15.48
CA LYS A 671 14.70 1.54 16.76
C LYS A 671 13.76 1.44 17.97
N ARG A 672 12.49 1.82 17.83
CA ARG A 672 11.47 1.69 18.89
C ARG A 672 11.01 0.24 19.06
N LEU A 673 10.97 -0.55 17.99
CA LEU A 673 10.76 -2.00 18.00
C LEU A 673 11.95 -2.80 18.56
N GLY A 674 13.13 -2.19 18.70
CA GLY A 674 14.38 -2.85 19.13
C GLY A 674 15.13 -3.58 18.01
N LEU A 675 14.77 -3.33 16.74
CA LEU A 675 15.36 -3.94 15.55
C LEU A 675 16.63 -3.22 15.09
N VAL A 676 17.51 -3.96 14.40
CA VAL A 676 18.79 -3.47 13.88
C VAL A 676 18.98 -3.95 12.44
N GLY A 677 19.11 -3.01 11.50
CA GLY A 677 19.40 -3.30 10.09
C GLY A 677 18.68 -2.33 9.13
N ASP A 678 19.21 -2.22 7.92
CA ASP A 678 18.71 -1.34 6.85
C ASP A 678 17.66 -2.00 5.93
N GLN A 679 17.18 -3.21 6.27
CA GLN A 679 16.08 -3.88 5.56
C GLN A 679 14.77 -3.09 5.67
N ASP A 680 13.90 -3.25 4.69
CA ASP A 680 12.54 -2.72 4.70
C ASP A 680 11.70 -3.38 5.82
N LEU A 681 10.75 -2.65 6.40
CA LEU A 681 9.95 -3.11 7.55
C LEU A 681 8.49 -3.32 7.14
N ASP A 682 7.97 -4.53 7.31
CA ASP A 682 6.54 -4.80 7.12
C ASP A 682 5.75 -4.33 8.34
N ILE A 683 4.72 -3.52 8.09
CA ILE A 683 3.86 -2.90 9.10
C ILE A 683 2.40 -3.28 8.89
N LEU A 684 1.66 -3.36 9.99
CA LEU A 684 0.22 -3.55 10.01
C LEU A 684 -0.49 -2.20 10.07
N VAL A 685 -1.57 -2.05 9.31
CA VAL A 685 -2.31 -0.80 9.17
C VAL A 685 -3.78 -1.00 9.48
N ASN A 686 -4.31 -0.07 10.28
CA ASN A 686 -5.63 -0.08 10.85
C ASN A 686 -6.41 1.22 10.52
N CYS A 687 -7.12 1.22 9.38
CA CYS A 687 -8.10 2.25 9.06
C CYS A 687 -9.39 2.04 9.89
N VAL A 688 -9.86 3.06 10.60
CA VAL A 688 -11.06 3.00 11.46
C VAL A 688 -12.05 4.10 11.08
N MET A 689 -13.13 3.71 10.41
CA MET A 689 -14.19 4.64 9.95
C MET A 689 -15.61 4.23 10.39
N SER A 690 -15.75 3.12 11.11
CA SER A 690 -17.00 2.80 11.78
C SER A 690 -17.12 3.67 13.05
N PRO A 691 -18.23 4.39 13.26
CA PRO A 691 -18.49 5.11 14.51
C PRO A 691 -18.99 4.19 15.64
N PHE A 692 -19.32 2.93 15.32
CA PHE A 692 -19.95 1.98 16.24
C PHE A 692 -19.04 1.19 17.21
N PRO A 693 -17.73 0.94 17.00
CA PRO A 693 -16.96 -0.02 17.80
C PRO A 693 -16.63 0.46 19.23
N THR A 694 -16.88 1.72 19.56
CA THR A 694 -16.72 2.23 20.93
C THR A 694 -17.94 2.00 21.81
N VAL A 695 -19.08 1.58 21.24
CA VAL A 695 -20.23 1.07 21.99
C VAL A 695 -19.82 -0.21 22.73
N ALA A 696 -20.24 -0.34 23.99
CA ALA A 696 -19.88 -1.46 24.89
C ALA A 696 -18.36 -1.78 24.99
N ASN A 697 -17.48 -0.80 24.68
CA ASN A 697 -16.03 -0.97 24.59
C ASN A 697 -15.58 -2.08 23.59
N PHE A 698 -16.34 -2.31 22.51
CA PHE A 698 -16.08 -3.39 21.55
C PHE A 698 -14.69 -3.33 20.89
N THR A 699 -14.10 -2.13 20.74
CA THR A 699 -12.66 -1.92 20.40
C THR A 699 -11.72 -2.82 21.21
N LYS A 700 -11.99 -3.04 22.51
CA LYS A 700 -11.20 -3.95 23.35
C LYS A 700 -11.33 -5.41 22.90
N SER A 701 -12.52 -5.88 22.52
CA SER A 701 -12.69 -7.25 22.00
C SER A 701 -11.90 -7.46 20.71
N VAL A 702 -11.85 -6.46 19.82
CA VAL A 702 -11.06 -6.52 18.59
C VAL A 702 -9.56 -6.58 18.90
N ALA A 703 -9.10 -5.83 19.90
CA ALA A 703 -7.71 -5.85 20.36
C ALA A 703 -7.33 -7.17 21.09
N ASP A 704 -8.21 -7.71 21.93
CA ASP A 704 -7.99 -8.98 22.64
C ASP A 704 -7.98 -10.16 21.63
N ASP A 705 -8.86 -10.15 20.61
CA ASP A 705 -8.86 -11.09 19.48
C ASP A 705 -7.55 -11.00 18.68
N PHE A 706 -7.05 -9.80 18.39
CA PHE A 706 -5.74 -9.60 17.74
C PHE A 706 -4.59 -10.15 18.60
N LYS A 707 -4.55 -9.80 19.89
CA LYS A 707 -3.48 -10.23 20.82
C LYS A 707 -3.38 -11.75 20.92
N LYS A 708 -4.51 -12.46 20.82
CA LYS A 708 -4.57 -13.92 20.74
C LYS A 708 -3.87 -14.45 19.48
N ILE A 709 -4.20 -13.91 18.30
CA ILE A 709 -3.61 -14.34 17.02
C ILE A 709 -2.11 -14.05 16.97
N ALA A 710 -1.67 -12.87 17.43
CA ALA A 710 -0.26 -12.54 17.53
C ALA A 710 0.50 -13.54 18.43
N ASN A 711 -0.06 -13.90 19.59
CA ASN A 711 0.51 -14.92 20.48
C ASN A 711 0.42 -16.37 19.94
N GLU A 712 -0.41 -16.66 18.93
CA GLU A 712 -0.38 -17.94 18.22
C GLU A 712 0.80 -18.00 17.23
N GLU A 713 1.00 -16.96 16.41
CA GLU A 713 2.07 -16.92 15.41
C GLU A 713 3.46 -16.69 16.04
N ILE A 714 3.55 -15.97 17.16
CA ILE A 714 4.79 -15.84 17.96
C ILE A 714 5.38 -17.19 18.35
N LYS A 715 4.58 -18.25 18.54
CA LYS A 715 5.11 -19.59 18.86
C LYS A 715 6.00 -20.15 17.75
N LYS A 716 5.65 -19.88 16.49
CA LYS A 716 6.45 -20.26 15.31
C LYS A 716 7.73 -19.42 15.22
N CYS A 717 7.64 -18.13 15.55
CA CYS A 717 8.79 -17.23 15.61
C CYS A 717 9.76 -17.62 16.73
N LEU A 718 9.25 -18.00 17.91
CA LEU A 718 10.05 -18.54 19.01
C LEU A 718 10.75 -19.85 18.63
N PHE A 719 10.05 -20.76 17.95
CA PHE A 719 10.63 -22.01 17.46
C PHE A 719 11.78 -21.76 16.48
N ARG A 720 11.56 -20.92 15.44
CA ARG A 720 12.60 -20.52 14.47
C ARG A 720 13.85 -19.91 15.09
N ASN A 721 13.72 -19.19 16.22
CA ASN A 721 14.78 -18.34 16.78
C ASN A 721 15.30 -18.79 18.16
N THR A 722 14.94 -19.98 18.64
CA THR A 722 15.48 -20.54 19.88
C THR A 722 16.57 -21.56 19.54
N ILE A 723 17.81 -21.30 19.97
CA ILE A 723 18.92 -22.25 19.79
C ILE A 723 18.80 -23.40 20.79
N THR A 724 18.65 -24.62 20.27
CA THR A 724 18.48 -25.87 21.04
C THR A 724 19.67 -26.82 20.84
N GLU A 725 19.55 -28.03 21.39
CA GLU A 725 20.27 -29.19 20.84
C GLU A 725 19.50 -29.70 19.60
N ASP A 726 20.20 -30.16 18.57
CA ASP A 726 19.65 -30.54 17.25
C ASP A 726 20.60 -31.53 16.49
N ASP A 727 20.14 -32.16 15.41
CA ASP A 727 20.87 -33.22 14.69
C ASP A 727 21.63 -32.72 13.44
N PHE A 728 22.85 -32.20 13.67
CA PHE A 728 23.64 -31.52 12.65
C PHE A 728 24.15 -32.47 11.54
N ARG A 729 23.93 -32.06 10.27
CA ARG A 729 24.28 -32.82 9.06
C ARG A 729 25.25 -32.06 8.15
N PHE A 730 26.33 -32.73 7.76
CA PHE A 730 27.39 -32.17 6.93
C PHE A 730 27.62 -33.00 5.67
N ILE A 731 27.73 -32.35 4.51
CA ILE A 731 28.14 -32.98 3.24
C ILE A 731 29.62 -33.37 3.34
N VAL A 732 29.94 -34.62 3.00
CA VAL A 732 31.33 -35.12 3.00
C VAL A 732 32.01 -34.90 1.64
N GLN A 733 33.13 -34.20 1.66
CA GLN A 733 34.01 -33.96 0.52
C GLN A 733 35.43 -34.48 0.82
N GLY A 734 36.20 -34.77 -0.23
CA GLY A 734 37.58 -35.26 -0.11
C GLY A 734 37.69 -36.72 0.35
N THR A 735 38.37 -37.55 -0.44
CA THR A 735 38.60 -38.98 -0.14
C THR A 735 40.03 -39.26 0.32
N ASP A 736 40.96 -38.36 0.01
CA ASP A 736 42.29 -38.28 0.59
C ASP A 736 42.24 -37.72 2.03
N LYS A 737 41.57 -36.58 2.23
CA LYS A 737 41.32 -35.94 3.52
C LYS A 737 39.85 -35.44 3.61
N PRO A 738 39.11 -35.72 4.70
CA PRO A 738 37.75 -35.22 4.87
C PRO A 738 37.64 -33.69 5.03
N TYR A 739 36.70 -33.12 4.29
CA TYR A 739 36.12 -31.79 4.51
C TYR A 739 34.61 -31.92 4.66
N LEU A 740 34.01 -31.03 5.46
CA LEU A 740 32.60 -31.07 5.84
C LEU A 740 31.96 -29.69 5.62
N THR A 741 30.88 -29.61 4.85
CA THR A 741 30.03 -28.40 4.77
C THR A 741 28.68 -28.64 5.40
N LEU A 742 28.25 -27.74 6.29
CA LEU A 742 26.93 -27.81 6.94
C LEU A 742 25.80 -27.63 5.91
N LEU A 743 24.66 -28.28 6.14
CA LEU A 743 23.39 -27.94 5.50
C LEU A 743 22.78 -26.71 6.22
N PRO A 744 22.78 -25.50 5.62
CA PRO A 744 22.34 -24.29 6.28
C PRO A 744 20.85 -24.04 6.07
N MET A 745 20.24 -23.22 6.94
CA MET A 745 18.91 -22.65 6.72
C MET A 745 18.89 -21.17 7.12
N PHE A 746 18.38 -20.29 6.25
CA PHE A 746 18.13 -18.89 6.60
C PHE A 746 17.02 -18.73 7.67
N ASN A 747 16.19 -19.76 7.84
CA ASN A 747 14.91 -19.71 8.56
C ASN A 747 14.87 -20.48 9.89
N MET A 748 15.99 -21.05 10.34
CA MET A 748 16.09 -21.79 11.61
C MET A 748 17.42 -21.50 12.30
N ALA A 749 17.40 -20.90 13.49
CA ALA A 749 18.60 -20.38 14.16
C ALA A 749 19.68 -21.44 14.43
N ASN A 750 19.30 -22.70 14.68
CA ASN A 750 20.25 -23.81 14.81
C ASN A 750 21.15 -23.96 13.55
N TYR A 751 20.62 -23.62 12.36
CA TYR A 751 21.26 -23.84 11.05
C TYR A 751 21.68 -22.54 10.35
N ARG A 752 21.69 -21.39 11.05
CA ARG A 752 22.06 -20.07 10.50
C ARG A 752 23.57 -19.85 10.35
N HIS A 753 24.31 -20.88 9.94
CA HIS A 753 25.75 -20.83 9.75
C HIS A 753 26.15 -21.40 8.38
N GLN A 754 26.85 -20.62 7.56
CA GLN A 754 27.66 -21.19 6.49
C GLN A 754 28.98 -21.68 7.07
N LEU A 755 29.04 -22.98 7.37
CA LEU A 755 30.14 -23.63 8.07
C LEU A 755 30.87 -24.62 7.16
N ILE A 756 32.19 -24.45 7.04
CA ILE A 756 33.13 -25.31 6.30
C ILE A 756 34.24 -25.75 7.25
N LEU A 757 34.38 -27.06 7.45
CA LEU A 757 35.36 -27.68 8.34
C LEU A 757 36.33 -28.58 7.57
N SER A 758 37.51 -28.79 8.12
CA SER A 758 38.34 -29.97 7.82
C SER A 758 38.63 -30.75 9.10
N CYS A 759 38.65 -32.08 9.01
CA CYS A 759 38.70 -32.95 10.18
C CYS A 759 39.33 -34.32 9.87
N ASP A 760 39.71 -35.04 10.92
CA ASP A 760 40.16 -36.43 10.83
C ASP A 760 39.05 -37.37 11.33
N ILE A 761 38.82 -38.47 10.60
CA ILE A 761 37.93 -39.58 10.96
C ILE A 761 38.74 -40.90 11.02
N PRO A 762 38.30 -41.95 11.71
CA PRO A 762 39.05 -43.20 11.78
C PRO A 762 39.25 -43.83 10.40
N GLU A 763 40.45 -44.35 10.12
CA GLU A 763 40.83 -44.83 8.79
C GLU A 763 39.88 -45.91 8.24
N SER A 764 39.34 -46.78 9.09
CA SER A 764 38.34 -47.79 8.68
C SER A 764 37.02 -47.19 8.18
N VAL A 765 36.62 -46.03 8.71
CA VAL A 765 35.45 -45.27 8.23
C VAL A 765 35.80 -44.56 6.91
N LEU A 766 37.04 -44.06 6.78
CA LEU A 766 37.53 -43.41 5.57
C LEU A 766 37.72 -44.42 4.41
N GLU A 767 38.22 -45.62 4.67
CA GLU A 767 38.25 -46.75 3.73
C GLU A 767 36.84 -47.15 3.29
N THR A 768 35.88 -47.20 4.22
CA THR A 768 34.46 -47.47 3.92
C THR A 768 33.90 -46.38 3.01
N TYR A 769 34.10 -45.10 3.35
CA TYR A 769 33.66 -43.97 2.52
C TYR A 769 34.29 -44.01 1.11
N ARG A 770 35.61 -44.23 1.00
CA ARG A 770 36.32 -44.43 -0.28
C ARG A 770 35.69 -45.55 -1.11
N ALA A 771 35.40 -46.70 -0.49
CA ALA A 771 34.84 -47.86 -1.18
C ALA A 771 33.42 -47.61 -1.71
N GLU A 772 32.56 -46.91 -0.97
CA GLU A 772 31.20 -46.60 -1.42
C GLU A 772 31.17 -45.44 -2.42
N ARG A 773 32.00 -44.40 -2.22
CA ARG A 773 32.22 -43.31 -3.18
C ARG A 773 32.75 -43.82 -4.52
N ALA A 774 33.57 -44.87 -4.53
CA ALA A 774 34.05 -45.50 -5.76
C ALA A 774 32.95 -46.24 -6.54
N LYS A 775 31.93 -46.79 -5.86
CA LYS A 775 30.76 -47.45 -6.50
C LYS A 775 29.80 -46.44 -7.10
N ASP A 776 29.59 -45.31 -6.42
CA ASP A 776 28.71 -44.22 -6.86
C ASP A 776 29.38 -42.86 -6.64
N PRO A 777 30.20 -42.39 -7.60
CA PRO A 777 30.89 -41.11 -7.49
C PRO A 777 29.96 -39.89 -7.46
N SER A 778 28.71 -40.05 -7.89
CA SER A 778 27.67 -39.02 -7.94
C SER A 778 26.88 -38.87 -6.64
N ALA A 779 26.94 -39.86 -5.75
CA ALA A 779 26.23 -39.86 -4.47
C ALA A 779 26.61 -38.67 -3.57
N VAL A 780 25.67 -38.21 -2.76
CA VAL A 780 25.96 -37.32 -1.64
C VAL A 780 26.02 -38.15 -0.37
N PHE A 781 27.15 -38.06 0.34
CA PHE A 781 27.36 -38.70 1.63
C PHE A 781 27.35 -37.64 2.72
N TYR A 782 26.84 -38.02 3.89
CA TYR A 782 26.69 -37.14 5.03
C TYR A 782 27.40 -37.72 6.25
N ILE A 783 28.06 -36.83 7.00
CA ILE A 783 28.44 -37.08 8.38
C ILE A 783 27.43 -36.33 9.27
N GLY A 784 26.84 -37.04 10.23
CA GLY A 784 25.83 -36.49 11.14
C GLY A 784 26.12 -36.85 12.59
N THR A 785 25.57 -36.09 13.55
CA THR A 785 25.76 -36.35 14.98
C THR A 785 24.93 -37.54 15.45
N THR A 786 25.46 -38.42 16.33
CA THR A 786 24.71 -39.60 16.82
C THR A 786 23.56 -39.29 17.78
N LYS A 787 23.46 -38.03 18.19
CA LYS A 787 22.47 -37.46 19.11
C LYS A 787 22.35 -35.96 18.85
N ASP A 788 21.27 -35.38 19.34
CA ASP A 788 21.04 -33.95 19.38
C ASP A 788 22.17 -33.27 20.18
N VAL A 789 22.79 -32.22 19.62
CA VAL A 789 23.86 -31.44 20.26
C VAL A 789 23.75 -29.96 19.90
N ARG A 790 24.51 -29.09 20.55
CA ARG A 790 24.72 -27.70 20.09
C ARG A 790 25.85 -27.63 19.08
N LEU A 791 25.74 -26.75 18.08
CA LEU A 791 26.82 -26.47 17.12
C LEU A 791 28.12 -26.05 17.81
N GLU A 792 28.00 -25.28 18.89
CA GLU A 792 29.08 -24.88 19.81
C GLU A 792 29.93 -26.09 20.28
N SER A 793 29.28 -27.23 20.54
CA SER A 793 29.93 -28.47 21.01
C SER A 793 30.66 -29.22 19.89
N ILE A 794 30.25 -29.06 18.64
CA ILE A 794 30.96 -29.59 17.46
C ILE A 794 32.24 -28.80 17.23
N LEU A 795 32.15 -27.47 17.32
CA LEU A 795 33.28 -26.55 17.16
C LEU A 795 34.30 -26.64 18.30
N ALA A 796 33.93 -27.20 19.45
CA ALA A 796 34.82 -27.42 20.60
C ALA A 796 35.94 -28.46 20.37
N GLY A 797 35.87 -29.28 19.31
CA GLY A 797 37.04 -30.01 18.78
C GLY A 797 36.81 -31.47 18.36
N SER A 798 35.79 -32.15 18.89
CA SER A 798 35.39 -33.49 18.45
C SER A 798 33.93 -33.83 18.80
N PHE A 799 33.29 -34.69 18.00
CA PHE A 799 31.92 -35.15 18.24
C PHE A 799 31.69 -36.61 17.82
N ASP A 800 30.67 -37.23 18.41
CA ASP A 800 30.22 -38.59 18.07
C ASP A 800 29.35 -38.58 16.81
N ALA A 801 29.70 -39.39 15.82
CA ALA A 801 29.20 -39.26 14.45
C ALA A 801 28.74 -40.59 13.80
N MET A 802 27.92 -40.45 12.76
CA MET A 802 27.52 -41.48 11.81
C MET A 802 27.89 -41.09 10.37
N LEU A 803 28.04 -42.07 9.48
CA LEU A 803 28.28 -41.89 8.05
C LEU A 803 27.11 -42.51 7.27
N GLU A 804 26.42 -41.70 6.48
CA GLU A 804 25.20 -42.07 5.75
C GLU A 804 25.25 -41.64 4.27
N LYS A 805 24.52 -42.33 3.38
CA LYS A 805 24.36 -41.95 1.97
C LYS A 805 22.94 -41.47 1.71
N GLY A 806 22.84 -40.30 1.06
CA GLY A 806 21.56 -39.64 0.79
C GLY A 806 20.93 -39.02 2.04
N LEU A 807 19.95 -38.16 1.81
CA LEU A 807 19.01 -37.71 2.86
C LEU A 807 17.88 -38.74 3.02
N PRO A 808 17.12 -38.71 4.12
CA PRO A 808 15.88 -39.48 4.23
C PRO A 808 14.93 -39.21 3.05
N SER A 809 14.07 -40.17 2.71
CA SER A 809 13.04 -39.99 1.67
C SER A 809 11.75 -40.72 2.06
N ASP A 810 10.62 -40.34 1.45
CA ASP A 810 9.29 -40.90 1.79
C ASP A 810 9.22 -42.45 1.72
N ASN A 811 10.11 -43.08 0.95
CA ASN A 811 10.20 -44.54 0.80
C ASN A 811 11.32 -45.20 1.66
N GLN A 812 12.14 -44.42 2.37
CA GLN A 812 13.19 -44.89 3.27
C GLN A 812 13.25 -44.00 4.53
N THR A 813 12.65 -44.50 5.62
CA THR A 813 12.54 -43.80 6.91
C THR A 813 13.88 -43.57 7.63
N GLN A 814 14.97 -44.20 7.18
CA GLN A 814 16.35 -43.86 7.55
C GLN A 814 17.24 -43.97 6.29
N PRO A 815 18.20 -43.05 6.10
CA PRO A 815 19.16 -43.14 5.00
C PRO A 815 20.14 -44.31 5.22
N GLN A 816 20.85 -44.73 4.17
CA GLN A 816 21.73 -45.89 4.27
C GLN A 816 22.98 -45.57 5.11
N ARG A 817 23.04 -46.09 6.34
CA ARG A 817 24.17 -45.95 7.27
C ARG A 817 25.26 -46.99 7.01
N TYR A 818 26.51 -46.53 7.01
CA TYR A 818 27.72 -47.33 6.79
C TYR A 818 28.64 -47.38 8.02
N ALA A 819 28.65 -46.30 8.82
CA ALA A 819 29.32 -46.26 10.12
C ALA A 819 28.48 -45.48 11.13
N SER A 820 28.69 -45.76 12.42
CA SER A 820 28.00 -45.13 13.55
C SER A 820 28.99 -45.08 14.73
N ASP A 821 28.76 -44.17 15.67
CA ASP A 821 29.42 -44.13 16.98
C ASP A 821 30.97 -44.02 16.89
N PHE A 822 31.46 -43.31 15.87
CA PHE A 822 32.87 -42.94 15.72
C PHE A 822 33.08 -41.46 16.06
N GLN A 823 34.28 -41.10 16.51
CA GLN A 823 34.64 -39.70 16.77
C GLN A 823 35.18 -39.02 15.50
N VAL A 824 34.61 -37.87 15.15
CA VAL A 824 35.24 -36.88 14.26
C VAL A 824 36.16 -36.01 15.11
N THR A 825 37.40 -35.78 14.69
CA THR A 825 38.45 -35.12 15.51
C THR A 825 39.29 -34.13 14.69
N ASN A 826 40.24 -33.43 15.33
CA ASN A 826 41.13 -32.44 14.69
C ASN A 826 40.38 -31.36 13.88
N ILE A 827 39.18 -31.00 14.35
CA ILE A 827 38.26 -30.10 13.65
C ILE A 827 38.90 -28.72 13.53
N LYS A 828 38.96 -28.21 12.29
CA LYS A 828 39.47 -26.88 11.95
C LYS A 828 38.44 -26.17 11.07
N VAL A 829 37.99 -25.02 11.53
CA VAL A 829 37.13 -24.11 10.77
C VAL A 829 37.93 -23.47 9.64
N LEU A 830 37.44 -23.62 8.41
CA LEU A 830 37.91 -22.85 7.24
C LEU A 830 37.02 -21.62 7.04
N LYS A 831 35.70 -21.79 7.20
CA LYS A 831 34.70 -20.71 7.25
C LYS A 831 33.64 -21.04 8.28
N ASP A 832 33.24 -20.05 9.06
CA ASP A 832 32.06 -20.05 9.94
C ASP A 832 31.44 -18.65 9.87
N SER A 833 30.56 -18.45 8.88
CA SER A 833 29.89 -17.18 8.64
C SER A 833 28.42 -17.29 9.05
N PRO A 834 27.98 -16.59 10.12
CA PRO A 834 26.57 -16.43 10.43
C PRO A 834 25.77 -15.82 9.27
N ILE A 835 24.61 -16.40 8.98
CA ILE A 835 23.69 -16.03 7.89
C ILE A 835 22.30 -15.58 8.41
N ASP A 836 22.25 -14.99 9.62
CA ASP A 836 21.10 -14.16 10.03
C ASP A 836 20.87 -13.04 9.01
N SER A 837 19.62 -12.61 8.78
CA SER A 837 19.33 -11.65 7.69
C SER A 837 19.98 -10.28 7.90
N LYS A 838 20.16 -9.86 9.16
CA LYS A 838 20.95 -8.69 9.57
C LYS A 838 22.42 -8.70 9.09
N TYR A 839 22.96 -9.85 8.66
CA TYR A 839 24.34 -10.00 8.16
C TYR A 839 24.42 -10.25 6.64
N LEU A 840 23.29 -10.30 5.94
CA LEU A 840 23.23 -10.54 4.50
C LEU A 840 23.23 -9.23 3.69
N ASP A 841 23.71 -9.30 2.46
CA ASP A 841 23.59 -8.26 1.44
C ASP A 841 22.12 -8.04 1.06
N HIS A 842 21.71 -6.77 0.94
CA HIS A 842 20.36 -6.39 0.50
C HIS A 842 20.03 -6.74 -0.97
N SER A 843 21.03 -7.15 -1.74
CA SER A 843 20.92 -7.49 -3.15
C SER A 843 22.02 -8.47 -3.53
N PHE A 844 21.71 -9.48 -4.34
CA PHE A 844 22.70 -10.41 -4.88
C PHE A 844 23.86 -9.69 -5.59
N PRO A 845 25.09 -10.21 -5.51
CA PRO A 845 26.24 -9.63 -6.18
C PRO A 845 26.17 -9.72 -7.71
N ASP A 846 26.93 -8.87 -8.39
CA ASP A 846 27.06 -8.88 -9.86
C ASP A 846 27.68 -10.17 -10.43
N TYR A 847 28.35 -10.99 -9.60
CA TYR A 847 28.96 -12.25 -10.02
C TYR A 847 28.76 -13.28 -8.92
N MET A 848 28.62 -14.54 -9.31
CA MET A 848 28.52 -15.65 -8.37
C MET A 848 29.91 -16.04 -7.83
N TYR A 849 30.03 -16.18 -6.52
CA TYR A 849 31.30 -16.49 -5.82
C TYR A 849 31.23 -17.79 -5.02
N PHE A 850 32.36 -18.50 -4.95
CA PHE A 850 32.51 -19.78 -4.27
C PHE A 850 33.78 -19.79 -3.42
N TYR A 851 33.73 -20.36 -2.23
CA TYR A 851 34.95 -20.76 -1.52
C TYR A 851 35.62 -21.94 -2.25
N LEU A 852 36.94 -21.93 -2.37
CA LEU A 852 37.78 -22.96 -2.98
C LEU A 852 38.82 -23.45 -1.97
N TYR A 853 38.80 -24.75 -1.65
CA TYR A 853 39.63 -25.36 -0.61
C TYR A 853 39.91 -26.83 -0.93
N GLY A 854 40.70 -27.52 -0.10
CA GLY A 854 40.98 -28.95 -0.25
C GLY A 854 42.46 -29.29 -0.16
N THR A 855 42.92 -30.19 -1.03
CA THR A 855 44.31 -30.59 -1.24
C THR A 855 44.74 -30.28 -2.68
N LYS A 856 45.98 -30.59 -3.07
CA LYS A 856 46.37 -30.48 -4.48
C LYS A 856 45.67 -31.54 -5.34
N GLU A 857 45.45 -32.70 -4.78
CA GLU A 857 44.86 -33.88 -5.40
C GLU A 857 43.34 -33.75 -5.56
N GLN A 858 42.65 -33.22 -4.55
CA GLN A 858 41.20 -33.01 -4.56
C GLN A 858 40.84 -31.59 -4.06
N LYS A 859 40.25 -30.79 -4.96
CA LYS A 859 39.80 -29.42 -4.68
C LYS A 859 38.29 -29.37 -4.68
N HIS A 860 37.70 -28.64 -3.75
CA HIS A 860 36.25 -28.58 -3.51
C HIS A 860 35.76 -27.14 -3.65
N ILE A 861 34.47 -26.97 -3.96
CA ILE A 861 33.82 -25.65 -3.97
C ILE A 861 32.50 -25.64 -3.19
N GLU A 862 32.20 -24.50 -2.57
CA GLU A 862 30.98 -24.19 -1.83
C GLU A 862 30.53 -22.76 -2.15
N HIS A 863 29.27 -22.57 -2.53
CA HIS A 863 28.71 -21.26 -2.92
C HIS A 863 28.64 -20.28 -1.75
N MET A 864 29.06 -19.03 -1.92
CA MET A 864 29.03 -18.01 -0.86
C MET A 864 27.59 -17.49 -0.64
N LEU A 865 26.98 -17.82 0.50
CA LEU A 865 25.58 -17.50 0.80
C LEU A 865 25.43 -16.08 1.37
N VAL A 866 25.61 -15.07 0.51
CA VAL A 866 25.66 -13.64 0.94
C VAL A 866 24.32 -12.91 0.93
N SER A 867 23.28 -13.44 0.28
CA SER A 867 21.94 -12.84 0.17
C SER A 867 20.87 -13.93 0.18
N SER A 868 19.64 -13.66 0.62
CA SER A 868 18.53 -14.64 0.72
C SER A 868 17.27 -14.16 -0.01
N SER A 869 16.44 -15.01 -0.61
CA SER A 869 16.51 -16.48 -0.74
C SER A 869 17.57 -16.93 -1.76
N ASN A 870 18.31 -18.02 -1.47
CA ASN A 870 19.48 -18.45 -2.27
C ASN A 870 19.40 -19.94 -2.64
N VAL A 871 20.52 -20.51 -3.08
CA VAL A 871 20.72 -21.93 -3.35
C VAL A 871 22.12 -22.33 -2.87
N GLN A 872 22.22 -23.37 -2.04
CA GLN A 872 23.50 -23.99 -1.73
C GLN A 872 23.96 -24.75 -2.97
N LEU A 873 25.18 -24.50 -3.45
CA LEU A 873 25.78 -25.19 -4.58
C LEU A 873 27.17 -25.69 -4.17
N THR A 874 27.34 -27.01 -4.15
CA THR A 874 28.54 -27.69 -3.65
C THR A 874 29.07 -28.67 -4.69
N SER A 875 30.39 -28.79 -4.85
CA SER A 875 31.00 -29.92 -5.58
C SER A 875 32.25 -30.42 -4.85
N ASP A 876 32.35 -31.73 -4.67
CA ASP A 876 33.44 -32.39 -3.94
C ASP A 876 34.72 -32.60 -4.76
N GLN A 877 34.68 -32.30 -6.05
CA GLN A 877 35.86 -32.31 -6.90
C GLN A 877 35.72 -31.29 -8.03
N VAL A 878 36.71 -30.43 -8.22
CA VAL A 878 36.84 -29.57 -9.41
C VAL A 878 38.20 -29.75 -10.07
N ASP A 879 38.22 -29.86 -11.40
CA ASP A 879 39.44 -29.70 -12.20
C ASP A 879 39.65 -28.21 -12.52
N LEU A 880 40.91 -27.75 -12.51
CA LEU A 880 41.28 -26.34 -12.69
C LEU A 880 42.38 -26.18 -13.73
N GLN A 881 42.01 -25.69 -14.90
CA GLN A 881 42.90 -25.44 -16.03
C GLN A 881 43.21 -23.94 -16.08
N LEU A 882 44.26 -23.55 -15.36
CA LEU A 882 44.64 -22.16 -15.12
C LEU A 882 45.71 -21.68 -16.11
N SER A 883 45.59 -20.43 -16.53
CA SER A 883 46.50 -19.77 -17.49
C SER A 883 47.93 -19.55 -16.98
N SER A 884 48.12 -19.64 -15.66
CA SER A 884 49.41 -19.78 -14.97
C SER A 884 49.41 -21.08 -14.17
N GLY A 885 50.33 -22.00 -14.50
CA GLY A 885 50.36 -23.35 -13.93
C GLY A 885 50.84 -23.39 -12.48
N ASP A 886 50.27 -24.31 -11.68
CA ASP A 886 50.68 -24.67 -10.31
C ASP A 886 50.85 -23.51 -9.30
N VAL A 887 50.11 -22.42 -9.50
CA VAL A 887 50.14 -21.22 -8.62
C VAL A 887 49.54 -21.46 -7.23
N LEU A 888 48.64 -22.45 -7.08
CA LEU A 888 47.92 -22.67 -5.82
C LEU A 888 48.70 -23.61 -4.90
N SER A 889 49.17 -23.10 -3.75
CA SER A 889 49.86 -23.93 -2.75
C SER A 889 48.89 -24.68 -1.85
N GLU A 890 49.39 -25.69 -1.13
CA GLU A 890 48.62 -26.35 -0.06
C GLU A 890 48.24 -25.37 1.06
N ALA A 891 49.05 -24.35 1.32
CA ALA A 891 48.73 -23.32 2.31
C ALA A 891 47.55 -22.44 1.88
N ASP A 892 47.44 -22.13 0.57
CA ASP A 892 46.29 -21.41 0.02
C ASP A 892 45.01 -22.24 0.12
N LEU A 893 45.06 -23.51 -0.30
CA LEU A 893 43.91 -24.42 -0.29
C LEU A 893 43.48 -24.86 1.13
N ALA A 894 44.41 -24.84 2.09
CA ALA A 894 44.11 -25.06 3.51
C ALA A 894 43.57 -23.82 4.24
N LYS A 895 43.87 -22.60 3.76
CA LYS A 895 43.27 -21.35 4.25
C LYS A 895 41.88 -21.11 3.65
N GLY A 896 41.70 -21.49 2.38
CA GLY A 896 40.56 -21.11 1.56
C GLY A 896 40.88 -19.93 0.65
N LEU A 897 40.55 -20.11 -0.63
CA LEU A 897 40.55 -19.11 -1.69
C LEU A 897 39.11 -18.79 -2.09
N ILE A 898 38.92 -17.79 -2.95
CA ILE A 898 37.60 -17.49 -3.56
C ILE A 898 37.68 -17.59 -5.08
N VAL A 899 36.72 -18.30 -5.67
CA VAL A 899 36.48 -18.44 -7.11
C VAL A 899 35.29 -17.55 -7.49
N ARG A 900 35.47 -16.69 -8.49
CA ARG A 900 34.38 -15.99 -9.18
C ARG A 900 34.05 -16.71 -10.48
N LEU A 901 32.76 -16.90 -10.77
CA LEU A 901 32.31 -17.35 -12.08
C LEU A 901 32.23 -16.16 -13.04
N ASP A 902 33.20 -16.04 -13.95
CA ASP A 902 33.34 -14.87 -14.85
C ASP A 902 32.25 -14.73 -15.92
N SER A 903 31.30 -15.69 -15.98
CA SER A 903 30.15 -15.67 -16.89
C SER A 903 28.83 -16.06 -16.21
N VAL A 904 28.73 -15.95 -14.88
CA VAL A 904 27.49 -16.17 -14.12
C VAL A 904 27.27 -14.99 -13.17
N HIS A 905 26.26 -14.19 -13.47
CA HIS A 905 25.85 -13.04 -12.68
C HIS A 905 24.76 -13.47 -11.69
N GLU A 906 25.04 -13.44 -10.39
CA GLU A 906 24.15 -14.02 -9.37
C GLU A 906 22.79 -13.31 -9.34
N ASN A 907 22.81 -11.97 -9.41
CA ASN A 907 21.63 -11.12 -9.56
C ASN A 907 20.80 -11.29 -10.85
N ILE A 908 21.25 -12.12 -11.80
CA ILE A 908 20.48 -12.50 -13.00
C ILE A 908 19.93 -13.93 -12.89
N VAL A 909 20.55 -14.81 -12.09
CA VAL A 909 20.16 -16.23 -11.98
C VAL A 909 19.40 -16.57 -10.69
N LEU A 910 19.48 -15.75 -9.64
CA LEU A 910 18.80 -15.92 -8.36
C LEU A 910 17.67 -14.88 -8.18
N PRO A 911 16.64 -15.15 -7.33
CA PRO A 911 16.40 -16.39 -6.59
C PRO A 911 15.91 -17.53 -7.48
N VAL A 912 16.36 -18.75 -7.18
CA VAL A 912 15.95 -19.96 -7.91
C VAL A 912 14.78 -20.64 -7.20
N LEU A 913 13.61 -20.64 -7.84
CA LEU A 913 12.43 -21.32 -7.31
C LEU A 913 12.67 -22.84 -7.21
N PRO A 914 12.29 -23.51 -6.10
CA PRO A 914 12.58 -24.92 -5.93
C PRO A 914 11.64 -25.84 -6.75
N PRO A 915 12.02 -27.11 -7.01
CA PRO A 915 13.31 -27.73 -6.74
C PRO A 915 14.17 -27.76 -8.01
N HIS A 916 15.03 -26.76 -8.21
CA HIS A 916 15.73 -26.57 -9.49
C HIS A 916 17.24 -26.39 -9.33
N THR A 917 18.01 -27.45 -9.63
CA THR A 917 19.46 -27.36 -9.89
C THR A 917 19.72 -26.37 -11.03
N PRO A 918 20.48 -25.27 -10.82
CA PRO A 918 20.72 -24.28 -11.86
C PRO A 918 21.37 -24.89 -13.12
N PRO A 919 20.97 -24.54 -14.35
CA PRO A 919 21.47 -25.19 -15.56
C PRO A 919 22.99 -25.08 -15.78
N PHE A 920 23.66 -24.11 -15.14
CA PHE A 920 25.11 -23.93 -15.18
C PHE A 920 25.87 -24.75 -14.12
N PHE A 921 25.19 -25.33 -13.12
CA PHE A 921 25.82 -26.06 -12.01
C PHE A 921 25.48 -27.56 -12.09
N LYS A 922 26.18 -28.28 -12.96
CA LYS A 922 25.94 -29.71 -13.26
C LYS A 922 27.25 -30.46 -13.44
N ALA A 923 27.25 -31.76 -13.14
CA ALA A 923 28.43 -32.61 -13.26
C ALA A 923 29.06 -32.54 -14.66
N GLY A 924 30.39 -32.43 -14.73
CA GLY A 924 31.15 -32.28 -15.98
C GLY A 924 30.99 -30.94 -16.69
N LYS A 925 30.35 -29.93 -16.07
CA LYS A 925 30.19 -28.60 -16.68
C LYS A 925 31.46 -27.78 -16.53
N GLU A 926 31.97 -27.29 -17.67
CA GLU A 926 33.01 -26.26 -17.74
C GLU A 926 32.43 -24.86 -17.48
N LEU A 927 33.14 -24.08 -16.66
CA LEU A 927 32.85 -22.70 -16.27
C LEU A 927 34.13 -21.86 -16.35
N LYS A 928 34.03 -20.60 -16.81
CA LYS A 928 35.17 -19.67 -16.77
C LYS A 928 35.31 -19.06 -15.38
N VAL A 929 36.53 -19.05 -14.86
CA VAL A 929 36.80 -18.66 -13.47
C VAL A 929 38.00 -17.72 -13.32
N SER A 930 37.88 -16.86 -12.31
CA SER A 930 38.97 -16.06 -11.76
C SER A 930 39.10 -16.35 -10.28
N ILE A 931 40.32 -16.59 -9.82
CA ILE A 931 40.66 -17.01 -8.46
C ILE A 931 41.29 -15.84 -7.71
N PHE A 932 40.89 -15.66 -6.45
CA PHE A 932 41.31 -14.60 -5.56
C PHE A 932 41.80 -15.19 -4.24
N GLN A 933 42.76 -14.51 -3.61
CA GLN A 933 42.99 -14.67 -2.18
C GLN A 933 41.75 -14.21 -1.43
N ASP A 934 41.29 -14.99 -0.45
CA ASP A 934 40.25 -14.52 0.47
C ASP A 934 40.81 -13.38 1.34
N PRO A 935 40.26 -12.14 1.26
CA PRO A 935 40.74 -11.01 2.04
C PRO A 935 40.25 -11.05 3.50
N HIS A 936 39.32 -11.95 3.83
CA HIS A 936 38.64 -12.02 5.12
C HIS A 936 39.19 -13.13 6.02
N ALA A 937 38.80 -13.11 7.29
CA ALA A 937 39.08 -14.19 8.24
C ALA A 937 38.05 -15.34 8.09
N ALA A 938 38.24 -16.43 8.84
CA ALA A 938 37.34 -17.58 8.80
C ALA A 938 35.95 -17.28 9.38
N ASP A 939 35.89 -16.41 10.37
CA ASP A 939 34.73 -15.97 11.17
C ASP A 939 34.05 -14.68 10.65
N SER A 940 34.47 -14.19 9.48
CA SER A 940 33.97 -12.94 8.90
C SER A 940 32.56 -13.08 8.34
N HIS A 941 31.73 -12.07 8.62
CA HIS A 941 30.31 -12.01 8.30
C HIS A 941 29.84 -10.55 8.21
N GLY A 942 28.61 -10.33 7.76
CA GLY A 942 28.03 -9.01 7.50
C GLY A 942 28.02 -8.64 6.01
N PRO A 943 27.23 -7.63 5.61
CA PRO A 943 27.10 -7.23 4.21
C PRO A 943 28.42 -6.73 3.62
N GLY A 944 28.61 -6.99 2.33
CA GLY A 944 29.72 -6.48 1.53
C GLY A 944 30.92 -7.42 1.39
N LEU A 945 30.82 -8.70 1.80
CA LEU A 945 31.92 -9.68 1.67
C LEU A 945 32.46 -9.80 0.23
N THR A 946 31.61 -9.62 -0.79
CA THR A 946 31.99 -9.69 -2.21
C THR A 946 32.57 -8.38 -2.76
N ILE A 947 32.40 -7.24 -2.07
CA ILE A 947 32.79 -5.91 -2.57
C ILE A 947 34.30 -5.80 -2.83
N PRO A 948 35.22 -6.28 -1.97
CA PRO A 948 36.66 -6.26 -2.27
C PRO A 948 37.03 -7.04 -3.54
N LEU A 949 36.35 -8.16 -3.79
CA LEU A 949 36.62 -9.06 -4.92
C LEU A 949 36.23 -8.44 -6.26
N SER A 950 35.16 -7.62 -6.29
CA SER A 950 34.68 -6.93 -7.50
C SER A 950 35.74 -6.07 -8.19
N LYS A 951 36.74 -5.58 -7.43
CA LYS A 951 37.82 -4.70 -7.88
C LYS A 951 39.22 -5.31 -7.73
N ALA A 952 39.32 -6.53 -7.20
CA ALA A 952 40.58 -7.22 -7.04
C ALA A 952 41.16 -7.67 -8.38
N THR A 953 42.49 -7.79 -8.46
CA THR A 953 43.14 -8.53 -9.55
C THR A 953 43.20 -10.02 -9.14
N PRO A 954 42.76 -10.96 -9.98
CA PRO A 954 42.85 -12.39 -9.65
C PRO A 954 44.30 -12.87 -9.63
N ILE A 955 44.60 -13.84 -8.76
CA ILE A 955 45.91 -14.50 -8.69
C ILE A 955 46.11 -15.52 -9.82
N ALA A 956 45.01 -16.05 -10.37
CA ALA A 956 44.97 -16.90 -11.55
C ALA A 956 43.57 -16.86 -12.18
N SER A 957 43.48 -17.04 -13.50
CA SER A 957 42.19 -17.22 -14.21
C SER A 957 42.29 -18.40 -15.19
N GLY A 958 41.15 -19.00 -15.54
CA GLY A 958 41.11 -20.15 -16.44
C GLY A 958 39.72 -20.79 -16.55
N THR A 959 39.70 -22.12 -16.69
CA THR A 959 38.47 -22.93 -16.71
C THR A 959 38.42 -23.83 -15.48
N MET A 960 37.23 -23.97 -14.90
CA MET A 960 36.89 -24.93 -13.85
C MET A 960 35.89 -25.94 -14.39
N THR A 961 36.13 -27.22 -14.16
CA THR A 961 35.21 -28.31 -14.55
C THR A 961 34.63 -28.97 -13.30
N LEU A 962 33.31 -28.96 -13.17
CA LEU A 962 32.62 -29.57 -12.02
C LEU A 962 32.72 -31.10 -12.04
N GLY A 963 32.87 -31.70 -10.86
CA GLY A 963 33.09 -33.14 -10.66
C GLY A 963 31.85 -34.00 -10.91
N LYS A 964 31.88 -35.23 -10.37
CA LYS A 964 30.75 -36.18 -10.52
C LYS A 964 29.64 -35.97 -9.48
N MET A 965 29.98 -35.58 -8.25
CA MET A 965 28.99 -35.09 -7.30
C MET A 965 28.88 -33.57 -7.42
N VAL A 966 27.64 -33.14 -7.62
CA VAL A 966 27.19 -31.77 -7.39
C VAL A 966 25.97 -31.86 -6.48
N TYR A 967 26.00 -31.16 -5.36
CA TYR A 967 24.83 -30.99 -4.51
C TYR A 967 24.23 -29.61 -4.76
N THR A 968 22.90 -29.54 -4.81
CA THR A 968 22.17 -28.28 -4.93
C THR A 968 20.92 -28.33 -4.05
N ASP A 969 20.78 -27.40 -3.12
CA ASP A 969 19.53 -27.21 -2.38
C ASP A 969 19.05 -25.76 -2.40
N SER A 970 17.78 -25.60 -2.73
CA SER A 970 17.02 -24.35 -2.55
C SER A 970 15.72 -24.58 -1.76
N VAL A 971 15.48 -25.79 -1.24
CA VAL A 971 14.27 -26.20 -0.53
C VAL A 971 14.44 -26.07 0.98
N LEU A 972 15.48 -26.67 1.56
CA LEU A 972 15.75 -26.63 3.00
C LEU A 972 16.33 -25.27 3.39
N LEU A 973 17.30 -24.77 2.60
CA LEU A 973 17.96 -23.48 2.82
C LEU A 973 16.99 -22.30 2.98
N ASN A 974 15.93 -22.29 2.17
CA ASN A 974 14.88 -21.26 2.19
C ASN A 974 13.58 -21.76 2.86
N GLY A 975 13.54 -22.99 3.37
CA GLY A 975 12.33 -23.61 3.88
C GLY A 975 11.88 -22.98 5.21
N ASN A 976 10.58 -22.79 5.40
CA ASN A 976 10.02 -22.30 6.66
C ASN A 976 9.66 -23.51 7.54
N PRO A 977 10.29 -23.75 8.70
CA PRO A 977 10.03 -24.96 9.49
C PRO A 977 8.77 -24.83 10.36
N THR A 978 8.03 -25.93 10.52
CA THR A 978 6.82 -26.04 11.35
C THR A 978 7.13 -26.43 12.80
N LEU A 979 6.15 -26.25 13.68
CA LEU A 979 6.21 -26.72 15.08
C LEU A 979 6.26 -28.26 15.24
N ASP A 980 6.10 -29.04 14.17
CA ASP A 980 6.26 -30.51 14.17
C ASP A 980 7.55 -30.99 13.46
N GLY A 981 8.46 -30.07 13.12
CA GLY A 981 9.76 -30.38 12.51
C GLY A 981 9.71 -30.67 11.00
N THR A 982 8.54 -30.53 10.36
CA THR A 982 8.41 -30.57 8.91
C THR A 982 8.71 -29.20 8.29
N LEU A 983 8.78 -29.10 6.96
CA LEU A 983 8.74 -27.81 6.27
C LEU A 983 7.29 -27.42 5.98
N GLU A 984 6.95 -26.15 6.22
CA GLU A 984 5.83 -25.53 5.51
C GLU A 984 6.20 -25.51 4.02
N VAL A 985 5.55 -26.40 3.27
CA VAL A 985 5.57 -26.33 1.81
C VAL A 985 4.96 -24.98 1.43
N GLU A 986 5.75 -24.13 0.78
CA GLU A 986 5.25 -22.85 0.28
C GLU A 986 4.13 -23.09 -0.74
N GLU A 987 2.90 -22.94 -0.27
CA GLU A 987 1.67 -22.81 -1.07
C GLU A 987 1.70 -21.45 -1.79
N GLY A 988 2.67 -21.30 -2.70
CA GLY A 988 2.95 -20.09 -3.45
C GLY A 988 1.67 -19.42 -3.93
N VAL A 989 1.43 -18.21 -3.42
CA VAL A 989 0.10 -17.58 -3.38
C VAL A 989 -0.41 -17.18 -4.78
N SER A 990 0.43 -17.25 -5.81
CA SER A 990 0.09 -16.92 -7.19
C SER A 990 0.41 -18.05 -8.20
N GLY A 991 -0.51 -18.25 -9.15
CA GLY A 991 -0.14 -18.67 -10.51
C GLY A 991 -0.13 -20.16 -10.89
N LYS A 992 -0.64 -21.10 -10.09
CA LYS A 992 -0.78 -22.52 -10.51
C LYS A 992 -2.12 -23.15 -10.19
N THR A 993 -2.65 -23.91 -11.14
CA THR A 993 -3.83 -24.78 -10.98
C THR A 993 -3.55 -25.99 -10.08
N LEU A 994 -4.62 -26.63 -9.58
CA LEU A 994 -4.50 -27.84 -8.75
C LEU A 994 -3.85 -29.01 -9.52
N GLU A 995 -4.14 -29.14 -10.82
CA GLU A 995 -3.47 -30.13 -11.68
C GLU A 995 -1.95 -29.86 -11.80
N GLU A 996 -1.53 -28.60 -11.91
CA GLU A 996 -0.11 -28.23 -11.96
C GLU A 996 0.63 -28.50 -10.64
N ARG A 997 -0.04 -28.31 -9.49
CA ARG A 997 0.50 -28.69 -8.17
C ARG A 997 0.75 -30.20 -8.08
N LEU A 998 -0.14 -31.04 -8.62
CA LEU A 998 0.02 -32.50 -8.71
C LEU A 998 1.01 -32.97 -9.79
N LYS A 999 1.30 -32.15 -10.80
CA LYS A 999 2.38 -32.37 -11.79
C LYS A 999 3.76 -31.98 -11.25
N ALA A 1000 3.85 -30.93 -10.44
CA ALA A 1000 5.11 -30.44 -9.86
C ALA A 1000 5.77 -31.48 -8.94
N THR A 1001 4.98 -32.26 -8.19
CA THR A 1001 5.44 -33.40 -7.38
C THR A 1001 5.87 -34.63 -8.20
N ARG A 1002 5.83 -34.58 -9.55
CA ARG A 1002 6.16 -35.71 -10.44
C ARG A 1002 7.03 -35.35 -11.65
N ARG A 1003 8.07 -34.53 -11.44
CA ARG A 1003 9.33 -34.44 -12.24
C ARG A 1003 10.39 -33.73 -11.39
N THR A 1004 11.65 -34.17 -11.25
CA THR A 1004 12.34 -35.36 -11.79
C THR A 1004 13.64 -35.61 -11.00
N PHE A 1005 13.89 -36.85 -10.58
CA PHE A 1005 15.25 -37.38 -10.34
C PHE A 1005 15.30 -38.85 -10.76
N VAL A 1006 16.31 -39.18 -11.59
CA VAL A 1006 16.74 -40.52 -12.09
C VAL A 1006 15.66 -41.39 -12.78
N PRO A 1007 15.90 -41.91 -14.00
CA PRO A 1007 14.96 -42.80 -14.68
C PRO A 1007 15.23 -44.28 -14.41
N GLU A 1008 14.24 -45.04 -13.92
CA GLU A 1008 13.88 -46.39 -14.43
C GLU A 1008 12.53 -46.90 -13.87
N ASP A 1009 11.98 -47.91 -14.55
CA ASP A 1009 10.73 -48.67 -14.31
C ASP A 1009 9.51 -48.01 -13.62
N HIS A 1010 8.54 -47.58 -14.45
CA HIS A 1010 7.14 -47.44 -14.04
C HIS A 1010 6.38 -48.76 -14.09
N LYS A 1011 5.65 -49.11 -13.00
CA LYS A 1011 4.40 -49.88 -13.07
C LYS A 1011 3.55 -49.72 -11.80
N HIS A 1012 2.23 -49.89 -11.97
CA HIS A 1012 1.20 -49.95 -10.92
C HIS A 1012 0.90 -48.67 -10.11
N VAL A 1013 0.28 -47.69 -10.76
CA VAL A 1013 -0.58 -46.69 -10.10
C VAL A 1013 -1.95 -46.67 -10.81
N ASP A 1014 -2.83 -47.60 -10.47
CA ASP A 1014 -4.16 -47.76 -11.13
C ASP A 1014 -5.26 -48.26 -10.17
N SER A 1015 -5.32 -47.71 -8.95
CA SER A 1015 -6.34 -48.08 -7.96
C SER A 1015 -6.89 -46.93 -7.09
N TYR A 1016 -6.37 -45.71 -7.23
CA TYR A 1016 -6.78 -44.56 -6.39
C TYR A 1016 -7.48 -43.43 -7.17
N TYR A 1017 -7.25 -43.29 -8.48
CA TYR A 1017 -7.79 -42.19 -9.30
C TYR A 1017 -9.27 -42.37 -9.74
N LYS A 1018 -10.16 -42.75 -8.81
CA LYS A 1018 -11.62 -42.79 -9.04
C LYS A 1018 -12.44 -42.18 -7.90
N ARG A 1019 -12.16 -40.91 -7.58
CA ARG A 1019 -13.17 -39.93 -7.11
C ARG A 1019 -12.64 -38.49 -7.12
N ARG A 1020 -13.55 -37.54 -7.40
CA ARG A 1020 -13.39 -36.07 -7.25
C ARG A 1020 -12.28 -35.43 -8.10
N ASP A 1021 -12.49 -35.42 -9.41
CA ASP A 1021 -12.25 -34.17 -10.13
C ASP A 1021 -13.23 -33.11 -9.59
N LYS A 1022 -12.75 -31.88 -9.38
CA LYS A 1022 -13.53 -30.71 -8.99
C LYS A 1022 -12.91 -29.38 -9.48
N GLN A 1023 -12.02 -29.38 -10.47
CA GLN A 1023 -11.52 -28.10 -11.04
C GLN A 1023 -12.47 -27.44 -12.05
N ALA A 1024 -13.59 -28.10 -12.38
CA ALA A 1024 -14.69 -27.47 -13.12
C ALA A 1024 -15.45 -26.38 -12.33
N ALA A 1025 -15.24 -26.27 -11.01
CA ALA A 1025 -16.18 -25.64 -10.08
C ALA A 1025 -16.60 -24.18 -10.38
N TRP A 1026 -15.73 -23.33 -10.92
CA TRP A 1026 -16.11 -21.94 -11.23
C TRP A 1026 -16.77 -21.81 -12.61
N ARG A 1027 -16.09 -22.24 -13.69
CA ARG A 1027 -16.63 -22.12 -15.05
C ARG A 1027 -17.92 -22.90 -15.22
N HIS A 1028 -17.98 -24.12 -14.69
CA HIS A 1028 -19.17 -24.95 -14.81
C HIS A 1028 -20.31 -24.44 -13.92
N TYR A 1029 -20.06 -23.82 -12.76
CA TYR A 1029 -21.13 -23.19 -11.97
C TYR A 1029 -21.79 -22.01 -12.71
N VAL A 1030 -21.03 -21.27 -13.52
CA VAL A 1030 -21.56 -20.17 -14.35
C VAL A 1030 -22.15 -20.69 -15.67
N GLU A 1031 -21.48 -21.62 -16.36
CA GLU A 1031 -21.89 -22.15 -17.66
C GLU A 1031 -23.09 -23.12 -17.57
N ASP A 1032 -23.15 -23.99 -16.56
CA ASP A 1032 -24.25 -24.97 -16.36
C ASP A 1032 -25.54 -24.30 -15.82
N LYS A 1033 -25.44 -23.05 -15.34
CA LYS A 1033 -26.56 -22.20 -14.91
C LYS A 1033 -27.02 -21.16 -15.93
N LEU A 1034 -26.20 -20.81 -16.92
CA LEU A 1034 -26.55 -19.88 -18.00
C LEU A 1034 -26.86 -20.58 -19.33
N SER A 1035 -26.34 -21.78 -19.57
CA SER A 1035 -26.63 -22.55 -20.80
C SER A 1035 -28.07 -23.05 -20.91
N SER A 1036 -28.84 -23.04 -19.82
CA SER A 1036 -30.29 -23.30 -19.83
C SER A 1036 -31.12 -22.19 -20.50
N ILE A 1037 -30.55 -21.01 -20.73
CA ILE A 1037 -31.23 -19.82 -21.28
C ILE A 1037 -30.87 -19.64 -22.78
N GLY A 1038 -30.52 -20.72 -23.51
CA GLY A 1038 -29.78 -20.55 -24.76
C GLY A 1038 -29.79 -21.63 -25.86
N HIS A 1039 -30.58 -22.72 -25.80
CA HIS A 1039 -30.73 -23.62 -26.96
C HIS A 1039 -32.03 -24.47 -26.97
N ASP A 1040 -33.16 -23.86 -27.32
CA ASP A 1040 -34.28 -24.60 -27.93
C ASP A 1040 -35.07 -23.77 -28.95
N THR A 1041 -34.39 -23.33 -30.02
CA THR A 1041 -35.04 -22.83 -31.24
C THR A 1041 -34.12 -22.94 -32.46
N ALA A 1042 -34.67 -23.44 -33.57
CA ALA A 1042 -34.09 -23.63 -34.91
C ALA A 1042 -33.27 -24.93 -35.16
N GLY A 1043 -33.83 -25.81 -36.02
CA GLY A 1043 -33.13 -27.01 -36.52
C GLY A 1043 -33.95 -27.88 -37.49
N GLY A 1044 -35.28 -27.92 -37.32
CA GLY A 1044 -36.16 -28.74 -38.16
C GLY A 1044 -36.32 -28.23 -39.60
N ARG A 1045 -35.52 -28.74 -40.55
CA ARG A 1045 -35.79 -28.57 -41.99
C ARG A 1045 -36.95 -29.49 -42.43
N PRO A 1046 -38.02 -28.96 -43.07
CA PRO A 1046 -39.08 -29.79 -43.61
C PRO A 1046 -38.64 -30.52 -44.88
N HIS A 1047 -39.08 -31.78 -45.04
CA HIS A 1047 -38.95 -32.50 -46.30
C HIS A 1047 -39.84 -31.85 -47.38
N ARG A 1048 -39.30 -31.68 -48.60
CA ARG A 1048 -40.11 -31.45 -49.80
C ARG A 1048 -40.64 -32.80 -50.31
N SER A 1049 -41.95 -32.94 -50.39
CA SER A 1049 -42.59 -34.03 -51.15
C SER A 1049 -43.92 -33.58 -51.77
N GLN A 1050 -43.86 -33.25 -53.07
CA GLN A 1050 -44.92 -33.33 -54.09
C GLN A 1050 -46.28 -32.63 -53.88
N HIS A 1051 -46.66 -31.91 -54.95
CA HIS A 1051 -47.94 -31.22 -55.23
C HIS A 1051 -48.20 -29.91 -54.47
#